data_AF-A0A7W1I4T6-F1
#
_entry.id   AF-A0A7W1I4T6-F1
#
_cell.length_a   1.000
_cell.length_b   1.000
_cell.length_c   1.000
_cell.angle_alpha   90.00
_cell.angle_beta   90.00
_cell.angle_gamma   90.00
#
_symmetry.space_group_name_H-M   'P 1'
#
loop_
_entity.id
_entity.type
_entity.pdbx_description
1 polymer ?
#
loop_
_entity_poly.entity_id
_entity_poly.type
_entity_poly.pdbx_seq_one_letter_code
_entity_poly.pdbx_strand_id
1 'polypeptide(L)'
;MNAGRGLANETRSPAFRLGASGVTLPTMPGVGQRVHFIGIGGIGMSGLARILAARCRVVTGSDAVASDQTAALTADGIAVAIGHGGEASRWAAAADLVVMTAAVRADNPEVKAAGEAGVPVIKRAALLGLLANDRRSIAVAGSHGKSTTSGMLVAALRALKLDPTYAIGAVLGLTGTNAAPGDGETMVVEADEYDRSFLHLQPAIAIITNLEFDHPDIFPDQDAYDAAFARFVGNLPPDGGLVIAGDDPGCRRLRARPDFVAPSRVVTFGANADADWRLHGDEGAWRVGDPSGREVPLTLGVPGEHNARNAAAALAALSLLDLDPMAIVEGLATFTGVGRRFEIKGEQGGVLVVDDYAHHPTEVAATLRAARARYPERRIWAIFQPHTFSRLKAMLPEFGTAFKEADRVVLLDVYAARETDDLGVSADDLAALLGPETARASHPVAAATLLATMVSAGDLVITLGAGDVTATGPALLRILAPAPANTAGDAIGVTSDRRQPAPHGSPPNAAPRAYRAARASRRETEATTLTIPERPALKVRVDSPMSLHTTWRVGGPADFLIRAPTADDLRAAVAWGHAQGIPVTVIGGGSNLLVGDGGIRGLVILARTPGERAGGLLRVEDLGDAVRVTIGAQAPLSWSGRYAAERGWAGLDWGVGLPGTIGGATVNNAGAHGTEQKDHLERVILLDNDGRLHVQPASWLAPAYRQTTIKMAPRPRPFHLLDVVVRLPKADPVDLVRLADEHAAFRKTTQPTGACAGSTFANPEGDFAGRLLEEAGMKGYRVGAAAFSPKHSNWIVNSGGATAEEIRELIETARDRVRQQTGIVLRQEIEEIGDV
;
A
#
# COMPACT_ATOMS: atom_id res chain seq x y z
N MET A 1 45.45 -44.12 36.43
CA MET A 1 45.56 -45.25 35.49
C MET A 1 44.45 -45.12 34.46
N ASN A 2 44.84 -45.34 33.21
CA ASN A 2 44.13 -45.09 31.94
C ASN A 2 42.76 -45.79 31.78
N ALA A 3 41.83 -45.08 31.11
CA ALA A 3 41.14 -45.40 29.85
C ALA A 3 40.01 -46.45 29.94
N GLY A 4 38.91 -46.42 29.18
CA GLY A 4 38.47 -45.62 28.04
C GLY A 4 37.51 -46.48 27.19
N ARG A 5 36.56 -45.82 26.48
CA ARG A 5 35.66 -46.32 25.40
C ARG A 5 34.50 -47.24 25.83
N GLY A 6 33.29 -47.11 25.30
CA GLY A 6 32.74 -46.20 24.28
C GLY A 6 31.26 -46.55 24.05
N LEU A 7 30.47 -45.63 23.48
CA LEU A 7 29.13 -45.93 22.97
C LEU A 7 28.88 -45.17 21.66
N ALA A 8 28.47 -45.92 20.64
CA ALA A 8 28.13 -45.48 19.31
C ALA A 8 26.61 -45.39 19.15
N ASN A 9 26.18 -44.38 18.39
CA ASN A 9 24.94 -44.19 17.63
C ASN A 9 23.74 -45.13 17.85
N GLU A 10 22.63 -44.56 18.31
CA GLU A 10 21.29 -44.90 17.82
C GLU A 10 20.60 -43.64 17.27
N THR A 11 20.35 -43.66 15.97
CA THR A 11 19.40 -42.80 15.26
C THR A 11 17.97 -43.06 15.74
N ARG A 12 17.25 -42.03 16.21
CA ARG A 12 15.78 -42.10 16.38
C ARG A 12 15.10 -40.83 15.85
N SER A 13 14.33 -41.00 14.78
CA SER A 13 13.22 -40.12 14.42
C SER A 13 12.12 -40.20 15.48
N PRO A 14 11.42 -39.10 15.83
CA PRO A 14 10.23 -39.21 16.65
C PRO A 14 9.00 -39.41 15.76
N ALA A 15 8.48 -40.63 15.76
CA ALA A 15 7.11 -40.91 15.37
C ALA A 15 6.17 -40.50 16.52
N PHE A 16 5.27 -39.55 16.27
CA PHE A 16 4.20 -39.20 17.21
C PHE A 16 3.22 -40.36 17.35
N ARG A 17 3.16 -40.99 18.53
CA ARG A 17 2.04 -41.85 18.92
C ARG A 17 0.97 -40.99 19.58
N LEU A 18 -0.23 -40.99 19.00
CA LEU A 18 -1.45 -40.54 19.66
C LEU A 18 -1.85 -41.55 20.74
N GLY A 19 -1.81 -41.12 22.00
CA GLY A 19 -2.30 -41.86 23.16
C GLY A 19 -2.90 -40.90 24.18
N ALA A 20 -4.13 -41.20 24.61
CA ALA A 20 -4.90 -40.39 25.54
C ALA A 20 -4.26 -40.34 26.93
N SER A 21 -3.63 -39.21 27.28
CA SER A 21 -3.38 -38.76 28.65
C SER A 21 -2.99 -37.28 28.62
N GLY A 22 -3.71 -36.45 29.38
CA GLY A 22 -3.65 -34.98 29.33
C GLY A 22 -2.24 -34.40 29.41
N VAL A 23 -1.83 -33.73 28.33
CA VAL A 23 -0.70 -32.79 28.35
C VAL A 23 -1.24 -31.48 28.90
N THR A 24 -0.82 -31.11 30.11
CA THR A 24 -1.06 -29.77 30.64
C THR A 24 -0.27 -28.80 29.77
N LEU A 25 -0.96 -28.02 28.93
CA LEU A 25 -0.32 -27.01 28.09
C LEU A 25 0.41 -25.98 28.98
N PRO A 26 1.62 -25.54 28.63
CA PRO A 26 2.34 -24.55 29.41
C PRO A 26 1.50 -23.27 29.56
N THR A 27 1.39 -22.75 30.78
CA THR A 27 0.62 -21.53 31.08
C THR A 27 1.48 -20.29 30.81
N MET A 28 0.98 -19.35 30.02
CA MET A 28 1.56 -18.01 29.91
C MET A 28 0.65 -17.02 30.64
N PRO A 29 1.13 -16.39 31.74
CA PRO A 29 0.35 -15.37 32.45
C PRO A 29 -0.12 -14.26 31.51
N GLY A 30 -1.41 -13.94 31.54
CA GLY A 30 -1.99 -12.81 30.81
C GLY A 30 -2.32 -13.01 29.32
N VAL A 31 -2.02 -14.17 28.71
CA VAL A 31 -2.33 -14.45 27.29
C VAL A 31 -3.46 -15.47 27.08
N GLY A 32 -3.70 -16.36 28.06
CA GLY A 32 -4.73 -17.40 27.95
C GLY A 32 -4.41 -18.49 26.91
N GLN A 33 -5.38 -19.35 26.59
CA GLN A 33 -5.24 -20.44 25.61
C GLN A 33 -5.70 -20.04 24.21
N ARG A 34 -6.70 -19.16 24.10
CA ARG A 34 -7.29 -18.70 22.84
C ARG A 34 -7.00 -17.23 22.64
N VAL A 35 -6.31 -16.91 21.55
CA VAL A 35 -5.96 -15.53 21.22
C VAL A 35 -6.56 -15.18 19.86
N HIS A 36 -7.26 -14.05 19.80
CA HIS A 36 -7.85 -13.55 18.57
C HIS A 36 -7.18 -12.26 18.12
N PHE A 37 -6.75 -12.20 16.86
CA PHE A 37 -6.05 -11.05 16.28
C PHE A 37 -6.96 -10.25 15.33
N ILE A 38 -7.09 -8.95 15.54
CA ILE A 38 -7.77 -8.03 14.62
C ILE A 38 -6.71 -7.30 13.79
N GLY A 39 -6.73 -7.52 12.47
CA GLY A 39 -5.68 -7.09 11.53
C GLY A 39 -4.48 -8.06 11.50
N ILE A 40 -4.76 -9.36 11.49
CA ILE A 40 -3.76 -10.43 11.59
C ILE A 40 -2.80 -10.49 10.39
N GLY A 41 -3.21 -9.98 9.22
CA GLY A 41 -2.41 -9.95 7.99
C GLY A 41 -1.26 -8.95 8.00
N GLY A 42 -1.22 -8.04 8.97
CA GLY A 42 -0.08 -7.13 9.15
C GLY A 42 1.22 -7.88 9.45
N ILE A 43 2.34 -7.42 8.88
CA ILE A 43 3.65 -8.09 9.03
C ILE A 43 4.07 -8.25 10.50
N GLY A 44 3.80 -7.25 11.34
CA GLY A 44 4.06 -7.32 12.78
C GLY A 44 3.04 -8.12 13.59
N MET A 45 1.86 -8.44 13.04
CA MET A 45 0.80 -9.22 13.72
C MET A 45 0.93 -10.70 13.39
N SER A 46 1.06 -11.02 12.10
CA SER A 46 1.22 -12.39 11.59
C SER A 46 2.42 -13.10 12.23
N GLY A 47 3.52 -12.41 12.46
CA GLY A 47 4.67 -12.91 13.21
C GLY A 47 4.34 -13.34 14.64
N LEU A 48 3.68 -12.46 15.40
CA LEU A 48 3.29 -12.76 16.79
C LEU A 48 2.24 -13.87 16.86
N ALA A 49 1.33 -13.92 15.89
CA ALA A 49 0.37 -15.00 15.73
C ALA A 49 1.06 -16.36 15.56
N ARG A 50 2.09 -16.45 14.69
CA ARG A 50 2.89 -17.67 14.51
C ARG A 50 3.64 -18.07 15.78
N ILE A 51 4.23 -17.10 16.50
CA ILE A 51 4.92 -17.37 17.77
C ILE A 51 3.94 -17.98 18.80
N LEU A 52 2.72 -17.44 18.92
CA LEU A 52 1.70 -17.98 19.82
C LEU A 52 1.20 -19.37 19.39
N ALA A 53 0.97 -19.58 18.09
CA ALA A 53 0.56 -20.87 17.55
C ALA A 53 1.62 -21.95 17.82
N ALA A 54 2.90 -21.63 17.63
CA ALA A 54 4.02 -22.51 17.96
C ALA A 54 4.13 -22.80 19.47
N ARG A 55 3.63 -21.91 20.33
CA ARG A 55 3.48 -22.13 21.78
C ARG A 55 2.15 -22.81 22.15
N CYS A 56 1.55 -23.55 21.21
CA CYS A 56 0.34 -24.33 21.37
C CYS A 56 -0.90 -23.52 21.82
N ARG A 57 -0.96 -22.24 21.46
CA ARG A 57 -2.19 -21.43 21.62
C ARG A 57 -3.10 -21.63 20.43
N VAL A 58 -4.41 -21.59 20.69
CA VAL A 58 -5.40 -21.53 19.62
C VAL A 58 -5.46 -20.10 19.11
N VAL A 59 -4.88 -19.87 17.94
CA VAL A 59 -4.85 -18.55 17.32
C VAL A 59 -5.93 -18.46 16.26
N THR A 60 -6.69 -17.39 16.31
CA THR A 60 -7.63 -17.00 15.26
C THR A 60 -7.40 -15.53 14.91
N GLY A 61 -7.90 -15.07 13.77
CA GLY A 61 -7.87 -13.64 13.49
C GLY A 61 -8.74 -13.21 12.33
N SER A 62 -8.79 -11.90 12.15
CA SER A 62 -9.47 -11.24 11.04
C SER A 62 -8.53 -10.26 10.35
N ASP A 63 -8.76 -10.02 9.07
CA ASP A 63 -8.17 -8.88 8.36
C ASP A 63 -9.18 -8.28 7.39
N ALA A 64 -9.07 -6.99 7.09
CA ALA A 64 -10.03 -6.30 6.20
C ALA A 64 -9.93 -6.80 4.75
N VAL A 65 -8.74 -7.23 4.31
CA VAL A 65 -8.47 -7.66 2.94
C VAL A 65 -7.59 -8.90 2.95
N ALA A 66 -7.83 -9.83 2.01
CA ALA A 66 -6.95 -10.97 1.79
C ALA A 66 -5.55 -10.50 1.31
N SER A 67 -4.52 -11.15 1.83
CA SER A 67 -3.11 -10.92 1.52
C SER A 67 -2.30 -12.21 1.56
N ASP A 68 -1.09 -12.19 1.03
CA ASP A 68 -0.14 -13.31 1.10
C ASP A 68 0.11 -13.75 2.55
N GLN A 69 0.14 -12.81 3.50
CA GLN A 69 0.29 -13.12 4.92
C GLN A 69 -0.93 -13.86 5.48
N THR A 70 -2.15 -13.40 5.18
CA THR A 70 -3.36 -14.11 5.62
C THR A 70 -3.44 -15.51 5.00
N ALA A 71 -3.06 -15.66 3.73
CA ALA A 71 -3.00 -16.96 3.07
C ALA A 71 -1.96 -17.89 3.71
N ALA A 72 -0.76 -17.37 4.01
CA ALA A 72 0.28 -18.11 4.69
C ALA A 72 -0.15 -18.56 6.10
N LEU A 73 -0.81 -17.68 6.88
CA LEU A 73 -1.35 -18.05 8.19
C LEU A 73 -2.41 -19.15 8.10
N THR A 74 -3.30 -19.09 7.10
CA THR A 74 -4.28 -20.16 6.86
C THR A 74 -3.59 -21.47 6.48
N ALA A 75 -2.53 -21.42 5.66
CA ALA A 75 -1.71 -22.59 5.34
C ALA A 75 -0.99 -23.16 6.58
N ASP A 76 -0.60 -22.30 7.52
CA ASP A 76 -0.04 -22.66 8.83
C ASP A 76 -1.11 -23.23 9.80
N GLY A 77 -2.37 -23.36 9.37
CA GLY A 77 -3.48 -23.91 10.16
C GLY A 77 -4.16 -22.90 11.09
N ILE A 78 -3.84 -21.61 10.99
CA ILE A 78 -4.47 -20.55 11.77
C ILE A 78 -5.76 -20.11 11.07
N ALA A 79 -6.89 -20.10 11.80
CA ALA A 79 -8.17 -19.67 11.24
C ALA A 79 -8.17 -18.15 11.04
N VAL A 80 -8.39 -17.71 9.79
CA VAL A 80 -8.41 -16.29 9.41
C VAL A 80 -9.71 -15.96 8.69
N ALA A 81 -10.43 -14.94 9.14
CA ALA A 81 -11.59 -14.37 8.48
C ALA A 81 -11.20 -13.12 7.67
N ILE A 82 -11.77 -12.97 6.47
CA ILE A 82 -11.64 -11.75 5.67
C ILE A 82 -12.88 -10.88 5.87
N GLY A 83 -12.68 -9.63 6.26
CA GLY A 83 -13.69 -8.72 6.79
C GLY A 83 -13.81 -8.80 8.31
N HIS A 84 -14.45 -7.78 8.89
CA HIS A 84 -14.69 -7.69 10.33
C HIS A 84 -16.14 -8.02 10.68
N GLY A 85 -16.36 -8.75 11.77
CA GLY A 85 -17.69 -9.14 12.25
C GLY A 85 -18.04 -10.62 12.05
N GLY A 86 -19.32 -10.96 12.19
CA GLY A 86 -19.83 -12.31 11.92
C GLY A 86 -19.11 -13.39 12.74
N GLU A 87 -18.43 -14.31 12.05
CA GLU A 87 -17.64 -15.36 12.67
C GLU A 87 -16.45 -14.81 13.48
N ALA A 88 -15.76 -13.78 12.98
CA ALA A 88 -14.65 -13.15 13.69
C ALA A 88 -15.10 -12.57 15.04
N SER A 89 -16.28 -11.92 15.10
CA SER A 89 -16.85 -11.44 16.37
C SER A 89 -17.12 -12.57 17.36
N ARG A 90 -17.53 -13.76 16.89
CA ARG A 90 -17.71 -14.93 17.76
C ARG A 90 -16.38 -15.45 18.29
N TRP A 91 -15.35 -15.49 17.45
CA TRP A 91 -14.00 -15.86 17.89
C TRP A 91 -13.46 -14.86 18.91
N ALA A 92 -13.65 -13.56 18.69
CA ALA A 92 -13.26 -12.50 19.62
C ALA A 92 -13.95 -12.63 20.98
N ALA A 93 -15.26 -12.89 21.00
CA ALA A 93 -16.03 -13.08 22.24
C ALA A 93 -15.68 -14.39 22.98
N ALA A 94 -15.18 -15.40 22.27
CA ALA A 94 -14.78 -16.70 22.83
C ALA A 94 -13.28 -16.82 23.14
N ALA A 95 -12.51 -15.76 22.88
CA ALA A 95 -11.08 -15.69 23.15
C ALA A 95 -10.81 -15.39 24.63
N ASP A 96 -9.61 -15.73 25.08
CA ASP A 96 -9.11 -15.32 26.40
C ASP A 96 -8.40 -13.95 26.31
N LEU A 97 -7.96 -13.56 25.10
CA LEU A 97 -7.32 -12.30 24.80
C LEU A 97 -7.58 -11.89 23.35
N VAL A 98 -7.91 -10.61 23.14
CA VAL A 98 -7.97 -10.00 21.81
C VAL A 98 -6.81 -9.04 21.61
N VAL A 99 -6.15 -9.13 20.46
CA VAL A 99 -4.98 -8.34 20.11
C VAL A 99 -5.30 -7.54 18.86
N MET A 100 -5.16 -6.22 18.93
CA MET A 100 -5.46 -5.33 17.80
C MET A 100 -4.25 -4.52 17.36
N THR A 101 -4.22 -4.18 16.07
CA THR A 101 -3.30 -3.18 15.56
C THR A 101 -3.71 -1.77 16.02
N ALA A 102 -2.79 -0.82 15.95
CA ALA A 102 -3.12 0.59 16.19
C ALA A 102 -4.12 1.18 15.17
N ALA A 103 -4.35 0.51 14.03
CA ALA A 103 -5.27 0.96 12.99
C ALA A 103 -6.74 0.57 13.26
N VAL A 104 -7.00 -0.32 14.22
CA VAL A 104 -8.34 -0.77 14.57
C VAL A 104 -9.01 0.28 15.45
N ARG A 105 -10.20 0.74 15.03
CA ARG A 105 -11.01 1.74 15.76
C ARG A 105 -11.91 1.06 16.80
N ALA A 106 -12.31 1.84 17.80
CA ALA A 106 -13.19 1.36 18.88
C ALA A 106 -14.57 0.91 18.42
N ASP A 107 -15.03 1.35 17.24
CA ASP A 107 -16.31 0.93 16.66
C ASP A 107 -16.26 -0.43 15.94
N ASN A 108 -15.08 -1.05 15.86
CA ASN A 108 -14.89 -2.37 15.25
C ASN A 108 -15.80 -3.43 15.93
N PRO A 109 -16.54 -4.24 15.15
CA PRO A 109 -17.52 -5.19 15.68
C PRO A 109 -16.89 -6.31 16.54
N GLU A 110 -15.62 -6.66 16.34
CA GLU A 110 -14.91 -7.67 17.14
C GLU A 110 -14.46 -7.08 18.48
N VAL A 111 -14.02 -5.82 18.51
CA VAL A 111 -13.69 -5.10 19.76
C VAL A 111 -14.93 -4.98 20.64
N LYS A 112 -16.10 -4.64 20.04
CA LYS A 112 -17.37 -4.60 20.77
C LYS A 112 -17.76 -5.96 21.34
N ALA A 113 -17.70 -7.01 20.51
CA ALA A 113 -18.03 -8.36 20.94
C ALA A 113 -17.12 -8.85 22.09
N ALA A 114 -15.83 -8.55 22.02
CA ALA A 114 -14.88 -8.83 23.09
C ALA A 114 -15.24 -8.07 24.39
N GLY A 115 -15.56 -6.78 24.27
CA GLY A 115 -15.97 -5.94 25.41
C GLY A 115 -17.26 -6.41 26.08
N GLU A 116 -18.27 -6.80 25.29
CA GLU A 116 -19.54 -7.35 25.80
C GLU A 116 -19.34 -8.70 26.52
N ALA A 117 -18.36 -9.50 26.09
CA ALA A 117 -17.99 -10.76 26.71
C ALA A 117 -16.99 -10.62 27.87
N GLY A 118 -16.51 -9.41 28.18
CA GLY A 118 -15.51 -9.15 29.21
C GLY A 118 -14.10 -9.64 28.86
N VAL A 119 -13.81 -9.87 27.58
CA VAL A 119 -12.51 -10.34 27.10
C VAL A 119 -11.54 -9.14 27.01
N PRO A 120 -10.32 -9.23 27.58
CA PRO A 120 -9.35 -8.14 27.53
C PRO A 120 -8.90 -7.88 26.08
N VAL A 121 -8.83 -6.61 25.71
CA VAL A 121 -8.32 -6.15 24.41
C VAL A 121 -7.02 -5.40 24.63
N ILE A 122 -5.93 -5.85 24.01
CA ILE A 122 -4.62 -5.21 24.10
C ILE A 122 -4.09 -4.81 22.71
N LYS A 123 -3.17 -3.85 22.69
CA LYS A 123 -2.42 -3.49 21.47
C LYS A 123 -1.26 -4.46 21.24
N ARG A 124 -0.81 -4.57 19.98
CA ARG A 124 0.39 -5.33 19.56
C ARG A 124 1.59 -5.20 20.51
N ALA A 125 1.93 -3.97 20.92
CA ALA A 125 3.10 -3.71 21.77
C ALA A 125 3.04 -4.40 23.14
N ALA A 126 1.86 -4.41 23.76
CA ALA A 126 1.65 -5.11 25.02
C ALA A 126 1.78 -6.63 24.85
N LEU A 127 1.27 -7.20 23.75
CA LEU A 127 1.48 -8.62 23.44
C LEU A 127 2.97 -8.95 23.27
N LEU A 128 3.71 -8.10 22.54
CA LEU A 128 5.15 -8.29 22.36
C LEU A 128 5.88 -8.28 23.72
N GLY A 129 5.49 -7.38 24.62
CA GLY A 129 5.94 -7.38 26.02
C GLY A 129 5.67 -8.72 26.72
N LEU A 130 4.44 -9.22 26.67
CA LEU A 130 4.10 -10.52 27.27
C LEU A 130 4.92 -11.68 26.70
N LEU A 131 5.19 -11.68 25.39
CA LEU A 131 5.97 -12.73 24.72
C LEU A 131 7.46 -12.67 25.03
N ALA A 132 8.02 -11.46 25.07
CA ALA A 132 9.44 -11.20 25.30
C ALA A 132 9.83 -11.36 26.78
N ASN A 133 8.96 -10.97 27.70
CA ASN A 133 9.23 -11.04 29.15
C ASN A 133 9.08 -12.47 29.70
N ASP A 134 8.40 -13.36 28.97
CA ASP A 134 8.31 -14.81 29.25
C ASP A 134 9.56 -15.60 28.80
N ARG A 135 10.54 -14.94 28.18
CA ARG A 135 11.78 -15.53 27.66
C ARG A 135 12.98 -14.76 28.17
N ARG A 136 14.18 -15.34 28.04
CA ARG A 136 15.43 -14.60 28.20
C ARG A 136 15.64 -13.69 26.99
N SER A 137 15.07 -12.49 27.03
CA SER A 137 15.04 -11.60 25.86
C SER A 137 16.26 -10.68 25.77
N ILE A 138 16.71 -10.47 24.53
CA ILE A 138 17.70 -9.46 24.14
C ILE A 138 16.94 -8.38 23.35
N ALA A 139 16.85 -7.18 23.91
CA ALA A 139 16.13 -6.07 23.30
C ALA A 139 17.11 -5.06 22.70
N VAL A 140 16.88 -4.65 21.46
CA VAL A 140 17.72 -3.67 20.76
C VAL A 140 16.94 -2.38 20.55
N ALA A 141 17.36 -1.31 21.22
CA ALA A 141 16.83 0.03 21.11
C ALA A 141 17.90 1.01 20.58
N GLY A 142 17.46 2.23 20.28
CA GLY A 142 18.28 3.34 19.80
C GLY A 142 17.65 4.00 18.58
N SER A 143 18.06 5.21 18.23
CA SER A 143 17.42 5.92 17.11
C SER A 143 17.62 5.15 15.79
N HIS A 144 18.85 4.72 15.52
CA HIS A 144 19.23 4.06 14.27
C HIS A 144 19.88 2.68 14.48
N GLY A 145 19.83 1.80 13.48
CA GLY A 145 20.56 0.51 13.48
C GLY A 145 19.89 -0.63 14.23
N LYS A 146 18.72 -0.43 14.84
CA LYS A 146 18.01 -1.45 15.64
C LYS A 146 17.75 -2.75 14.87
N SER A 147 17.15 -2.68 13.68
CA SER A 147 16.80 -3.86 12.89
C SER A 147 18.03 -4.63 12.41
N THR A 148 19.10 -3.92 12.04
CA THR A 148 20.35 -4.53 11.61
C THR A 148 21.04 -5.27 12.75
N THR A 149 21.19 -4.62 13.91
CA THR A 149 21.79 -5.24 15.11
C THR A 149 20.96 -6.43 15.58
N SER A 150 19.63 -6.32 15.57
CA SER A 150 18.72 -7.43 15.90
C SER A 150 18.87 -8.60 14.92
N GLY A 151 18.99 -8.33 13.62
CA GLY A 151 19.23 -9.34 12.60
C GLY A 151 20.58 -10.04 12.74
N MET A 152 21.63 -9.29 13.11
CA MET A 152 22.96 -9.82 13.42
C MET A 152 22.93 -10.76 14.63
N LEU A 153 22.21 -10.40 15.70
CA LEU A 153 22.01 -11.28 16.85
C LEU A 153 21.32 -12.60 16.44
N VAL A 154 20.26 -12.53 15.64
CA VAL A 154 19.55 -13.73 15.16
C VAL A 154 20.45 -14.60 14.29
N ALA A 155 21.21 -14.01 13.37
CA ALA A 155 22.14 -14.74 12.50
C ALA A 155 23.20 -15.48 13.32
N ALA A 156 23.83 -14.79 14.28
CA ALA A 156 24.83 -15.38 15.14
C ALA A 156 24.27 -16.51 16.02
N LEU A 157 23.14 -16.28 16.70
CA LEU A 157 22.50 -17.30 17.55
C LEU A 157 22.06 -18.54 16.74
N ARG A 158 21.59 -18.36 15.50
CA ARG A 158 21.24 -19.48 14.62
C ARG A 158 22.46 -20.26 14.12
N ALA A 159 23.54 -19.57 13.75
CA ALA A 159 24.79 -20.21 13.38
C ALA A 159 25.37 -21.04 14.55
N LEU A 160 25.18 -20.57 15.78
CA LEU A 160 25.50 -21.28 17.02
C LEU A 160 24.50 -22.40 17.39
N LYS A 161 23.46 -22.62 16.57
CA LYS A 161 22.40 -23.62 16.80
C LYS A 161 21.60 -23.41 18.10
N LEU A 162 21.55 -22.18 18.58
CA LEU A 162 20.73 -21.78 19.73
C LEU A 162 19.29 -21.41 19.33
N ASP A 163 19.04 -21.20 18.04
CA ASP A 163 17.73 -20.96 17.40
C ASP A 163 16.75 -20.07 18.21
N PRO A 164 16.96 -18.75 18.23
CA PRO A 164 16.14 -17.85 19.02
C PRO A 164 14.76 -17.66 18.37
N THR A 165 13.74 -17.45 19.22
CA THR A 165 12.53 -16.74 18.78
C THR A 165 12.90 -15.29 18.46
N TYR A 166 12.31 -14.67 17.45
CA TYR A 166 12.59 -13.25 17.18
C TYR A 166 11.38 -12.47 16.68
N ALA A 167 11.39 -11.16 16.95
CA ALA A 167 10.44 -10.18 16.42
C ALA A 167 11.15 -8.85 16.14
N ILE A 168 11.32 -8.52 14.86
CA ILE A 168 12.15 -7.43 14.35
C ILE A 168 11.31 -6.53 13.43
N GLY A 169 11.68 -5.25 13.32
CA GLY A 169 10.98 -4.26 12.49
C GLY A 169 11.13 -4.44 10.98
N ALA A 170 12.11 -5.23 10.53
CA ALA A 170 12.42 -5.46 9.12
C ALA A 170 12.53 -6.96 8.80
N VAL A 171 12.26 -7.32 7.53
CA VAL A 171 12.41 -8.68 7.03
C VAL A 171 13.89 -9.05 6.99
N LEU A 172 14.26 -10.15 7.64
CA LEU A 172 15.63 -10.68 7.59
C LEU A 172 15.85 -11.40 6.25
N GLY A 173 16.94 -11.07 5.55
CA GLY A 173 17.30 -11.76 4.31
C GLY A 173 17.50 -13.27 4.50
N LEU A 174 18.03 -13.67 5.65
CA LEU A 174 18.28 -15.08 6.01
C LEU A 174 17.00 -15.92 6.11
N THR A 175 15.87 -15.31 6.48
CA THR A 175 14.65 -16.06 6.86
C THR A 175 13.44 -15.70 6.00
N GLY A 176 13.47 -14.57 5.28
CA GLY A 176 12.34 -14.07 4.50
C GLY A 176 11.18 -13.56 5.35
N THR A 177 11.32 -13.48 6.68
CA THR A 177 10.32 -12.94 7.61
C THR A 177 10.97 -12.01 8.63
N ASN A 178 10.17 -11.19 9.30
CA ASN A 178 10.62 -10.28 10.37
C ASN A 178 10.37 -10.84 11.78
N ALA A 179 9.59 -11.92 11.90
CA ALA A 179 9.33 -12.60 13.16
C ALA A 179 9.07 -14.09 12.93
N ALA A 180 9.61 -14.93 13.80
CA ALA A 180 9.39 -16.38 13.77
C ALA A 180 9.61 -16.99 15.16
N PRO A 181 8.94 -18.12 15.47
CA PRO A 181 9.30 -18.95 16.61
C PRO A 181 10.68 -19.58 16.39
N GLY A 182 11.35 -19.86 17.51
CA GLY A 182 12.55 -20.69 17.57
C GLY A 182 12.49 -21.59 18.80
N ASP A 183 13.20 -22.72 18.75
CA ASP A 183 13.17 -23.74 19.79
C ASP A 183 14.03 -23.36 21.03
N GLY A 184 14.91 -22.36 20.89
CA GLY A 184 15.79 -21.88 21.95
C GLY A 184 15.13 -21.05 23.04
N GLU A 185 15.86 -20.87 24.15
CA GLU A 185 15.40 -20.10 25.31
C GLU A 185 15.37 -18.58 25.08
N THR A 186 16.20 -18.10 24.15
CA THR A 186 16.40 -16.68 23.87
C THR A 186 15.32 -16.12 22.95
N MET A 187 14.91 -14.88 23.21
CA MET A 187 14.12 -14.08 22.27
C MET A 187 14.85 -12.81 21.87
N VAL A 188 15.05 -12.56 20.58
CA VAL A 188 15.59 -11.28 20.08
C VAL A 188 14.43 -10.37 19.70
N VAL A 189 14.40 -9.16 20.25
CA VAL A 189 13.33 -8.20 20.00
C VAL A 189 13.88 -6.83 19.63
N GLU A 190 13.32 -6.24 18.57
CA GLU A 190 13.53 -4.83 18.29
C GLU A 190 12.64 -3.99 19.23
N ALA A 191 13.28 -3.14 20.03
CA ALA A 191 12.61 -2.27 20.99
C ALA A 191 12.33 -0.91 20.34
N ASP A 192 11.08 -0.72 19.97
CA ASP A 192 10.57 0.48 19.29
C ASP A 192 10.18 1.57 20.30
N GLU A 193 10.90 2.69 20.24
CA GLU A 193 10.66 3.88 21.06
C GLU A 193 9.36 4.60 20.69
N TYR A 194 8.82 4.39 19.48
CA TYR A 194 7.56 4.97 19.03
C TYR A 194 6.39 4.52 19.92
N ASP A 195 5.49 5.44 20.25
CA ASP A 195 4.36 5.28 21.20
C ASP A 195 4.82 4.76 22.57
N ARG A 196 6.11 4.98 22.91
CA ARG A 196 6.77 4.46 24.13
C ARG A 196 6.63 2.94 24.27
N SER A 197 6.55 2.22 23.14
CA SER A 197 6.16 0.80 23.12
C SER A 197 7.17 -0.12 23.80
N PHE A 198 8.47 0.18 23.68
CA PHE A 198 9.56 -0.50 24.37
C PHE A 198 9.44 -0.53 25.90
N LEU A 199 8.63 0.35 26.54
CA LEU A 199 8.45 0.37 27.99
C LEU A 199 7.64 -0.82 28.51
N HIS A 200 7.03 -1.61 27.61
CA HIS A 200 6.41 -2.90 27.93
C HIS A 200 7.42 -4.05 28.06
N LEU A 201 8.67 -3.84 27.64
CA LEU A 201 9.72 -4.85 27.66
C LEU A 201 10.49 -4.83 28.99
N GLN A 202 10.82 -6.01 29.48
CA GLN A 202 11.69 -6.28 30.63
C GLN A 202 12.79 -7.25 30.18
N PRO A 203 13.76 -6.77 29.37
CA PRO A 203 14.75 -7.64 28.77
C PRO A 203 15.75 -8.17 29.80
N ALA A 204 16.38 -9.31 29.48
CA ALA A 204 17.56 -9.77 30.22
C ALA A 204 18.82 -9.00 29.80
N ILE A 205 18.89 -8.62 28.52
CA ILE A 205 19.96 -7.78 27.95
C ILE A 205 19.33 -6.68 27.09
N ALA A 206 19.69 -5.43 27.31
CA ALA A 206 19.34 -4.32 26.44
C ALA A 206 20.57 -3.80 25.68
N ILE A 207 20.38 -3.45 24.41
CA ILE A 207 21.36 -2.76 23.58
C ILE A 207 20.83 -1.37 23.25
N ILE A 208 21.61 -0.32 23.48
CA ILE A 208 21.33 1.04 23.01
C ILE A 208 22.37 1.41 21.95
N THR A 209 21.97 1.45 20.68
CA THR A 209 22.89 1.65 19.54
C THR A 209 23.39 3.08 19.40
N ASN A 210 22.53 4.06 19.63
CA ASN A 210 22.76 5.51 19.59
C ASN A 210 21.50 6.24 20.08
N LEU A 211 21.62 7.55 20.34
CA LEU A 211 20.50 8.37 20.82
C LEU A 211 20.47 9.79 20.22
N GLU A 212 19.76 9.93 19.12
CA GLU A 212 19.40 11.19 18.46
C GLU A 212 17.90 11.48 18.63
N PHE A 213 17.52 12.75 18.85
CA PHE A 213 16.12 13.13 18.98
C PHE A 213 15.31 12.71 17.75
N ASP A 214 14.22 11.97 17.96
CA ASP A 214 13.31 11.53 16.90
C ASP A 214 11.88 11.38 17.45
N HIS A 215 10.92 11.14 16.55
CA HIS A 215 9.48 11.06 16.82
C HIS A 215 8.95 12.30 17.54
N PRO A 216 9.14 13.51 16.97
CA PRO A 216 8.67 14.77 17.55
C PRO A 216 7.13 14.85 17.69
N ASP A 217 6.40 13.92 17.04
CA ASP A 217 4.97 13.72 17.22
C ASP A 217 4.61 13.10 18.59
N ILE A 218 5.57 12.49 19.29
CA ILE A 218 5.40 11.78 20.56
C ILE A 218 6.23 12.40 21.68
N PHE A 219 7.45 12.80 21.36
CA PHE A 219 8.38 13.40 22.30
C PHE A 219 8.47 14.90 22.04
N PRO A 220 8.06 15.74 22.99
CA PRO A 220 8.06 17.19 22.79
C PRO A 220 9.47 17.76 22.61
N ASP A 221 10.48 17.12 23.21
CA ASP A 221 11.87 17.56 23.19
C ASP A 221 12.85 16.40 23.45
N GLN A 222 14.15 16.70 23.34
CA GLN A 222 15.25 15.77 23.59
C GLN A 222 15.24 15.19 25.01
N ASP A 223 14.86 15.97 26.02
CA ASP A 223 14.87 15.51 27.41
C ASP A 223 13.80 14.44 27.64
N ALA A 224 12.60 14.64 27.10
CA ALA A 224 11.52 13.67 27.14
C ALA A 224 11.87 12.37 26.37
N TYR A 225 12.60 12.49 25.25
CA TYR A 225 13.11 11.35 24.50
C TYR A 225 14.11 10.55 25.34
N ASP A 226 15.14 11.21 25.90
CA ASP A 226 16.15 10.55 26.72
C ASP A 226 15.56 9.93 28.00
N ALA A 227 14.60 10.60 28.64
CA ALA A 227 13.90 10.10 29.83
C ALA A 227 13.18 8.77 29.56
N ALA A 228 12.61 8.61 28.36
CA ALA A 228 11.97 7.35 27.97
C ALA A 228 13.01 6.22 27.85
N PHE A 229 14.20 6.50 27.31
CA PHE A 229 15.30 5.55 27.27
C PHE A 229 15.85 5.21 28.65
N ALA A 230 15.97 6.19 29.55
CA ALA A 230 16.39 5.97 30.93
C ALA A 230 15.42 5.02 31.65
N ARG A 231 14.11 5.22 31.44
CA ARG A 231 13.07 4.32 31.96
C ARG A 231 13.13 2.92 31.35
N PHE A 232 13.40 2.81 30.04
CA PHE A 232 13.59 1.51 29.40
C PHE A 232 14.78 0.74 29.98
N VAL A 233 15.92 1.40 30.20
CA VAL A 233 17.08 0.80 30.88
C VAL A 233 16.71 0.39 32.31
N GLY A 234 15.93 1.20 33.02
CA GLY A 234 15.42 0.88 34.36
C GLY A 234 14.48 -0.33 34.44
N ASN A 235 14.00 -0.86 33.30
CA ASN A 235 13.23 -2.11 33.26
C ASN A 235 14.12 -3.37 33.28
N LEU A 236 15.45 -3.23 33.15
CA LEU A 236 16.39 -4.33 33.30
C LEU A 236 16.37 -4.85 34.75
N PRO A 237 16.48 -6.17 34.97
CA PRO A 237 16.70 -6.68 36.31
C PRO A 237 18.09 -6.24 36.82
N PRO A 238 18.32 -6.21 38.15
CA PRO A 238 19.60 -5.79 38.71
C PRO A 238 20.82 -6.57 38.19
N ASP A 239 20.65 -7.85 37.86
CA ASP A 239 21.66 -8.76 37.25
C ASP A 239 21.65 -8.77 35.71
N GLY A 240 20.79 -7.94 35.10
CA GLY A 240 20.67 -7.77 33.65
C GLY A 240 21.88 -7.11 33.02
N GLY A 241 21.97 -7.23 31.69
CA GLY A 241 23.03 -6.66 30.87
C GLY A 241 22.62 -5.40 30.14
N LEU A 242 23.44 -4.37 30.17
CA LEU A 242 23.32 -3.20 29.29
C LEU A 242 24.55 -3.09 28.39
N VAL A 243 24.31 -3.11 27.08
CA VAL A 243 25.30 -2.79 26.05
C VAL A 243 24.95 -1.43 25.47
N ILE A 244 25.85 -0.45 25.55
CA ILE A 244 25.55 0.93 25.15
C ILE A 244 26.71 1.57 24.40
N ALA A 245 26.41 2.36 23.35
CA ALA A 245 27.45 3.03 22.59
C ALA A 245 28.29 3.95 23.50
N GLY A 246 29.60 3.73 23.50
CA GLY A 246 30.56 4.45 24.32
C GLY A 246 30.94 5.80 23.74
N ASP A 247 30.91 5.93 22.41
CA ASP A 247 31.34 7.11 21.66
C ASP A 247 30.19 7.99 21.16
N ASP A 248 28.94 7.50 21.23
CA ASP A 248 27.76 8.29 20.90
C ASP A 248 27.50 9.40 21.95
N PRO A 249 27.43 10.68 21.55
CA PRO A 249 27.13 11.77 22.46
C PRO A 249 25.78 11.61 23.17
N GLY A 250 24.78 11.05 22.49
CA GLY A 250 23.46 10.79 23.04
C GLY A 250 23.47 9.77 24.17
N CYS A 251 24.15 8.65 23.97
CA CYS A 251 24.35 7.63 24.99
C CYS A 251 25.17 8.13 26.17
N ARG A 252 26.19 8.98 25.93
CA ARG A 252 26.92 9.67 27.00
C ARG A 252 26.00 10.56 27.83
N ARG A 253 25.15 11.35 27.16
CA ARG A 253 24.15 12.21 27.80
C ARG A 253 23.13 11.40 28.61
N LEU A 254 22.60 10.31 28.06
CA LEU A 254 21.68 9.38 28.73
C LEU A 254 22.28 8.84 30.03
N ARG A 255 23.53 8.34 30.01
CA ARG A 255 24.22 7.82 31.21
C ARG A 255 24.49 8.87 32.27
N ALA A 256 24.58 10.14 31.88
CA ALA A 256 24.83 11.25 32.79
C ALA A 256 23.54 11.79 33.45
N ARG A 257 22.36 11.28 33.05
CA ARG A 257 21.09 11.76 33.61
C ARG A 257 20.91 11.35 35.07
N PRO A 258 20.25 12.19 35.90
CA PRO A 258 19.99 11.87 37.31
C PRO A 258 19.05 10.67 37.53
N ASP A 259 18.15 10.40 36.57
CA ASP A 259 17.16 9.32 36.61
C ASP A 259 17.64 8.03 35.93
N PHE A 260 18.89 7.98 35.47
CA PHE A 260 19.47 6.79 34.86
C PHE A 260 19.87 5.76 35.93
N VAL A 261 19.18 4.62 35.95
CA VAL A 261 19.46 3.50 36.86
C VAL A 261 20.15 2.39 36.08
N ALA A 262 21.47 2.28 36.23
CA ALA A 262 22.26 1.25 35.56
C ALA A 262 22.07 -0.13 36.22
N PRO A 263 22.04 -1.23 35.44
CA PRO A 263 22.16 -2.57 36.00
C PRO A 263 23.60 -2.86 36.44
N SER A 264 23.83 -4.02 37.07
CA SER A 264 25.17 -4.41 37.54
C SER A 264 26.16 -4.72 36.41
N ARG A 265 25.68 -5.10 35.21
CA ARG A 265 26.53 -5.46 34.06
C ARG A 265 26.35 -4.44 32.94
N VAL A 266 27.17 -3.40 32.93
CA VAL A 266 27.21 -2.42 31.84
C VAL A 266 28.50 -2.59 31.05
N VAL A 267 28.40 -2.71 29.73
CA VAL A 267 29.53 -2.70 28.81
C VAL A 267 29.29 -1.71 27.68
N THR A 268 30.38 -1.12 27.20
CA THR A 268 30.36 -0.13 26.14
C THR A 268 30.96 -0.67 24.86
N PHE A 269 30.47 -0.20 23.71
CA PHE A 269 31.06 -0.52 22.41
C PHE A 269 31.30 0.78 21.62
N GLY A 270 32.28 0.78 20.72
CA GLY A 270 32.59 1.97 19.90
C GLY A 270 34.00 1.94 19.35
N ALA A 271 34.38 3.00 18.63
CA ALA A 271 35.74 3.12 18.06
C ALA A 271 36.73 3.83 19.01
N ASN A 272 36.21 4.57 20.00
CA ASN A 272 37.04 5.28 20.95
C ASN A 272 37.83 4.31 21.85
N ALA A 273 38.98 4.77 22.33
CA ALA A 273 39.88 3.97 23.17
C ALA A 273 39.31 3.63 24.55
N ASP A 274 38.27 4.33 25.00
CA ASP A 274 37.57 4.12 26.28
C ASP A 274 36.39 3.13 26.17
N ALA A 275 36.12 2.56 24.98
CA ALA A 275 35.09 1.54 24.82
C ALA A 275 35.58 0.15 25.27
N ASP A 276 34.75 -0.57 26.02
CA ASP A 276 35.05 -1.94 26.50
C ASP A 276 35.18 -2.93 25.33
N TRP A 277 34.33 -2.77 24.32
CA TRP A 277 34.35 -3.49 23.05
C TRP A 277 34.77 -2.53 21.93
N ARG A 278 36.07 -2.49 21.66
CA ARG A 278 36.67 -1.46 20.80
C ARG A 278 36.79 -1.90 19.35
N LEU A 279 36.01 -1.26 18.48
CA LEU A 279 36.12 -1.40 17.03
C LEU A 279 37.31 -0.59 16.48
N HIS A 280 38.11 -1.20 15.61
CA HIS A 280 39.13 -0.49 14.84
C HIS A 280 39.48 -1.27 13.57
N GLY A 281 40.27 -0.64 12.68
CA GLY A 281 40.58 -1.16 11.35
C GLY A 281 39.78 -0.44 10.27
N ASP A 282 39.74 -1.04 9.09
CA ASP A 282 39.09 -0.50 7.89
C ASP A 282 38.22 -1.58 7.22
N GLU A 283 37.51 -1.18 6.16
CA GLU A 283 36.61 -2.08 5.42
C GLU A 283 37.35 -3.33 4.90
N GLY A 284 36.82 -4.50 5.25
CA GLY A 284 37.43 -5.80 4.95
C GLY A 284 38.47 -6.29 5.97
N ALA A 285 38.84 -5.48 6.96
CA ALA A 285 39.85 -5.80 7.98
C ALA A 285 39.51 -5.29 9.38
N TRP A 286 38.21 -5.16 9.71
CA TRP A 286 37.75 -4.75 11.02
C TRP A 286 38.21 -5.72 12.12
N ARG A 287 38.47 -5.19 13.32
CA ARG A 287 38.76 -5.95 14.54
C ARG A 287 38.00 -5.36 15.72
N VAL A 288 37.66 -6.21 16.67
CA VAL A 288 37.08 -5.81 17.94
C VAL A 288 37.95 -6.33 19.07
N GLY A 289 38.48 -5.40 19.88
CA GLY A 289 39.15 -5.72 21.14
C GLY A 289 38.11 -5.88 22.24
N ASP A 290 38.17 -6.98 22.98
CA ASP A 290 37.30 -7.24 24.14
C ASP A 290 37.89 -6.67 25.45
N PRO A 291 37.12 -6.68 26.57
CA PRO A 291 37.58 -6.13 27.84
C PRO A 291 38.80 -6.84 28.45
N SER A 292 39.13 -8.04 27.99
CA SER A 292 40.32 -8.79 28.41
C SER A 292 41.57 -8.44 27.61
N GLY A 293 41.42 -7.60 26.57
CA GLY A 293 42.48 -7.26 25.61
C GLY A 293 42.64 -8.28 24.49
N ARG A 294 41.71 -9.24 24.35
CA ARG A 294 41.71 -10.19 23.23
C ARG A 294 41.16 -9.50 21.99
N GLU A 295 41.87 -9.71 20.88
CA GLU A 295 41.52 -9.14 19.58
C GLU A 295 40.82 -10.17 18.70
N VAL A 296 39.60 -9.87 18.27
CA VAL A 296 38.78 -10.73 17.41
C VAL A 296 38.63 -10.09 16.03
N PRO A 297 38.99 -10.78 14.93
CA PRO A 297 38.74 -10.26 13.58
C PRO A 297 37.24 -10.17 13.34
N LEU A 298 36.76 -9.17 12.60
CA LEU A 298 35.35 -8.99 12.29
C LEU A 298 35.14 -8.99 10.78
N THR A 299 34.63 -10.10 10.24
CA THR A 299 34.28 -10.24 8.83
C THR A 299 32.76 -10.19 8.66
N LEU A 300 32.26 -9.30 7.80
CA LEU A 300 30.82 -9.10 7.58
C LEU A 300 30.47 -9.22 6.10
N GLY A 301 29.31 -9.81 5.81
CA GLY A 301 28.75 -9.83 4.45
C GLY A 301 28.12 -8.50 4.01
N VAL A 302 28.00 -7.53 4.94
CA VAL A 302 27.45 -6.20 4.71
C VAL A 302 28.54 -5.12 4.89
N PRO A 303 28.62 -4.11 4.00
CA PRO A 303 29.68 -3.11 4.02
C PRO A 303 29.45 -2.00 5.07
N GLY A 304 30.47 -1.19 5.31
CA GLY A 304 30.38 0.07 6.07
C GLY A 304 30.64 -0.01 7.58
N GLU A 305 31.29 1.04 8.10
CA GLU A 305 31.67 1.17 9.53
C GLU A 305 30.46 1.09 10.48
N HIS A 306 29.32 1.67 10.11
CA HIS A 306 28.10 1.58 10.94
C HIS A 306 27.64 0.13 11.16
N ASN A 307 27.80 -0.74 10.16
CA ASN A 307 27.51 -2.16 10.31
C ASN A 307 28.56 -2.88 11.15
N ALA A 308 29.83 -2.48 11.06
CA ALA A 308 30.87 -2.97 11.96
C ALA A 308 30.60 -2.58 13.43
N ARG A 309 30.09 -1.37 13.68
CA ARG A 309 29.64 -0.91 15.01
C ARG A 309 28.43 -1.71 15.51
N ASN A 310 27.43 -1.93 14.67
CA ASN A 310 26.27 -2.78 14.98
C ASN A 310 26.70 -4.22 15.34
N ALA A 311 27.67 -4.76 14.61
CA ALA A 311 28.22 -6.08 14.88
C ALA A 311 29.04 -6.13 16.18
N ALA A 312 29.79 -5.06 16.52
CA ALA A 312 30.46 -4.94 17.81
C ALA A 312 29.45 -4.90 18.98
N ALA A 313 28.31 -4.21 18.81
CA ALA A 313 27.23 -4.23 19.79
C ALA A 313 26.61 -5.63 19.96
N ALA A 314 26.36 -6.33 18.85
CA ALA A 314 25.85 -7.71 18.88
C ALA A 314 26.85 -8.68 19.53
N LEU A 315 28.14 -8.56 19.21
CA LEU A 315 29.23 -9.33 19.81
C LEU A 315 29.30 -9.11 21.33
N ALA A 316 29.26 -7.84 21.77
CA ALA A 316 29.25 -7.49 23.18
C ALA A 316 28.06 -8.10 23.93
N ALA A 317 26.85 -8.01 23.35
CA ALA A 317 25.63 -8.55 23.95
C ALA A 317 25.64 -10.07 24.06
N LEU A 318 26.08 -10.77 23.02
CA LEU A 318 26.16 -12.24 23.04
C LEU A 318 27.28 -12.74 23.96
N SER A 319 28.33 -11.96 24.15
CA SER A 319 29.39 -12.29 25.12
C SER A 319 28.91 -12.20 26.58
N LEU A 320 27.86 -11.41 26.88
CA LEU A 320 27.21 -11.42 28.19
C LEU A 320 26.44 -12.72 28.47
N LEU A 321 26.19 -13.54 27.45
CA LEU A 321 25.62 -14.89 27.56
C LEU A 321 26.71 -15.97 27.71
N ASP A 322 27.96 -15.58 27.94
CA ASP A 322 29.12 -16.48 28.09
C ASP A 322 29.40 -17.34 26.84
N LEU A 323 29.02 -16.83 25.66
CA LEU A 323 29.32 -17.43 24.37
C LEU A 323 30.72 -17.02 23.90
N ASP A 324 31.45 -17.93 23.22
CA ASP A 324 32.81 -17.63 22.72
C ASP A 324 32.80 -16.54 21.64
N PRO A 325 33.54 -15.43 21.82
CA PRO A 325 33.61 -14.32 20.87
C PRO A 325 33.96 -14.73 19.42
N MET A 326 34.82 -15.73 19.23
CA MET A 326 35.17 -16.20 17.88
C MET A 326 33.98 -16.86 17.19
N ALA A 327 33.27 -17.74 17.90
CA ALA A 327 32.08 -18.40 17.38
C ALA A 327 30.94 -17.40 17.08
N ILE A 328 30.81 -16.35 17.90
CA ILE A 328 29.87 -15.25 17.63
C ILE A 328 30.22 -14.56 16.31
N VAL A 329 31.49 -14.17 16.11
CA VAL A 329 31.95 -13.51 14.88
C VAL A 329 31.71 -14.37 13.64
N GLU A 330 32.00 -15.67 13.71
CA GLU A 330 31.71 -16.60 12.61
C GLU A 330 30.21 -16.60 12.27
N GLY A 331 29.36 -16.56 13.29
CA GLY A 331 27.92 -16.42 13.12
C GLY A 331 27.49 -15.08 12.53
N LEU A 332 28.10 -13.96 12.96
CA LEU A 332 27.84 -12.62 12.42
C LEU A 332 28.18 -12.54 10.92
N ALA A 333 29.19 -13.27 10.45
CA ALA A 333 29.56 -13.33 9.04
C ALA A 333 28.45 -13.92 8.14
N THR A 334 27.51 -14.69 8.71
CA THR A 334 26.36 -15.27 7.98
C THR A 334 25.24 -14.26 7.72
N PHE A 335 25.29 -13.08 8.35
CA PHE A 335 24.28 -12.05 8.18
C PHE A 335 24.36 -11.43 6.78
N THR A 336 23.29 -11.56 6.01
CA THR A 336 23.18 -11.09 4.62
C THR A 336 22.44 -9.76 4.47
N GLY A 337 22.15 -9.06 5.58
CA GLY A 337 21.38 -7.82 5.59
C GLY A 337 19.90 -8.02 5.93
N VAL A 338 19.20 -6.88 6.00
CA VAL A 338 17.74 -6.78 6.16
C VAL A 338 17.16 -6.02 4.98
N GLY A 339 15.90 -6.29 4.63
CA GLY A 339 15.22 -5.61 3.53
C GLY A 339 15.23 -4.08 3.70
N ARG A 340 15.32 -3.34 2.58
CA ARG A 340 15.39 -1.87 2.55
C ARG A 340 16.55 -1.26 3.36
N ARG A 341 17.68 -1.95 3.51
CA ARG A 341 18.94 -1.36 4.02
C ARG A 341 20.03 -1.57 2.99
N PHE A 342 20.29 -0.54 2.19
CA PHE A 342 21.15 -0.55 1.01
C PHE A 342 20.86 -1.74 0.08
N GLU A 343 19.57 -2.03 -0.14
CA GLU A 343 19.13 -3.22 -0.88
C GLU A 343 19.24 -2.97 -2.38
N ILE A 344 20.05 -3.77 -3.08
CA ILE A 344 20.14 -3.71 -4.54
C ILE A 344 18.85 -4.29 -5.14
N LYS A 345 18.07 -3.46 -5.85
CA LYS A 345 16.82 -3.88 -6.52
C LYS A 345 17.07 -4.44 -7.92
N GLY A 346 18.19 -4.05 -8.53
CA GLY A 346 18.61 -4.52 -9.86
C GLY A 346 19.37 -3.44 -10.63
N GLU A 347 19.80 -3.80 -11.84
CA GLU A 347 20.47 -2.89 -12.77
C GLU A 347 19.89 -3.09 -14.17
N GLN A 348 19.54 -1.99 -14.84
CA GLN A 348 18.96 -2.02 -16.18
C GLN A 348 19.47 -0.84 -17.00
N GLY A 349 19.90 -1.08 -18.25
CA GLY A 349 20.46 -0.03 -19.11
C GLY A 349 21.71 0.65 -18.53
N GLY A 350 22.46 -0.04 -17.66
CA GLY A 350 23.61 0.51 -16.94
C GLY A 350 23.27 1.42 -15.75
N VAL A 351 21.99 1.47 -15.34
CA VAL A 351 21.51 2.22 -14.16
C VAL A 351 21.31 1.25 -13.02
N LEU A 352 22.09 1.41 -11.94
CA LEU A 352 21.97 0.60 -10.72
C LEU A 352 20.92 1.22 -9.80
N VAL A 353 20.01 0.41 -9.28
CA VAL A 353 18.93 0.85 -8.37
C VAL A 353 19.09 0.21 -7.00
N VAL A 354 19.14 1.05 -5.96
CA VAL A 354 19.26 0.67 -4.55
C VAL A 354 18.08 1.27 -3.77
N ASP A 355 17.59 0.54 -2.77
CA ASP A 355 16.53 0.99 -1.87
C ASP A 355 17.00 1.00 -0.41
N ASP A 356 16.75 2.10 0.29
CA ASP A 356 17.11 2.30 1.69
C ASP A 356 15.99 2.99 2.48
N TYR A 357 15.78 2.53 3.72
CA TYR A 357 14.79 3.02 4.66
C TYR A 357 15.17 4.37 5.31
N ALA A 358 16.38 4.88 5.06
CA ALA A 358 16.88 6.13 5.59
C ALA A 358 15.86 7.27 5.47
N HIS A 359 15.43 7.79 6.63
CA HIS A 359 14.44 8.86 6.72
C HIS A 359 14.84 9.95 7.71
N HIS A 360 15.84 9.70 8.56
CA HIS A 360 16.49 10.71 9.38
C HIS A 360 17.67 11.37 8.63
N PRO A 361 17.98 12.67 8.82
CA PRO A 361 19.11 13.33 8.16
C PRO A 361 20.44 12.58 8.27
N THR A 362 20.75 12.06 9.47
CA THR A 362 21.96 11.24 9.73
C THR A 362 21.98 9.97 8.88
N GLU A 363 20.86 9.25 8.79
CA GLU A 363 20.76 8.02 7.98
C GLU A 363 20.91 8.32 6.49
N VAL A 364 20.27 9.39 6.00
CA VAL A 364 20.37 9.83 4.59
C VAL A 364 21.83 10.15 4.25
N ALA A 365 22.50 10.95 5.08
CA ALA A 365 23.90 11.31 4.88
C ALA A 365 24.81 10.08 4.92
N ALA A 366 24.61 9.17 5.88
CA ALA A 366 25.39 7.94 6.00
C ALA A 366 25.22 7.04 4.77
N THR A 367 23.99 6.89 4.29
CA THR A 367 23.67 6.08 3.10
C THR A 367 24.35 6.64 1.85
N LEU A 368 24.29 7.95 1.65
CA LEU A 368 24.90 8.59 0.49
C LEU A 368 26.44 8.59 0.55
N ARG A 369 27.05 8.74 1.73
CA ARG A 369 28.51 8.56 1.91
C ARG A 369 28.94 7.14 1.58
N ALA A 370 28.21 6.14 2.07
CA ALA A 370 28.49 4.74 1.77
C ALA A 370 28.36 4.46 0.27
N ALA A 371 27.34 5.02 -0.39
CA ALA A 371 27.18 4.93 -1.84
C ALA A 371 28.35 5.56 -2.60
N ARG A 372 28.80 6.76 -2.20
CA ARG A 372 29.93 7.46 -2.82
C ARG A 372 31.24 6.69 -2.66
N ALA A 373 31.52 6.16 -1.47
CA ALA A 373 32.71 5.35 -1.21
C ALA A 373 32.71 4.05 -2.04
N ARG A 374 31.54 3.39 -2.14
CA ARG A 374 31.40 2.11 -2.86
C ARG A 374 31.38 2.27 -4.38
N TYR A 375 30.84 3.37 -4.88
CA TYR A 375 30.66 3.63 -6.31
C TYR A 375 31.20 5.01 -6.70
N PRO A 376 32.52 5.25 -6.59
CA PRO A 376 33.11 6.58 -6.76
C PRO A 376 32.87 7.16 -8.16
N GLU A 377 32.87 6.29 -9.18
CA GLU A 377 32.70 6.68 -10.60
C GLU A 377 31.24 6.83 -11.03
N ARG A 378 30.26 6.44 -10.19
CA ARG A 378 28.83 6.54 -10.54
C ARG A 378 28.27 7.89 -10.10
N ARG A 379 27.36 8.43 -10.91
CA ARG A 379 26.59 9.62 -10.54
C ARG A 379 25.40 9.21 -9.67
N ILE A 380 25.29 9.79 -8.48
CA ILE A 380 24.33 9.43 -7.44
C ILE A 380 23.08 10.29 -7.54
N TRP A 381 21.95 9.62 -7.76
CA TRP A 381 20.60 10.18 -7.70
C TRP A 381 19.92 9.78 -6.39
N ALA A 382 19.69 10.76 -5.51
CA ALA A 382 18.96 10.57 -4.26
C ALA A 382 17.46 10.85 -4.47
N ILE A 383 16.63 9.82 -4.35
CA ILE A 383 15.18 9.92 -4.49
C ILE A 383 14.56 9.85 -3.10
N PHE A 384 14.25 11.02 -2.53
CA PHE A 384 13.87 11.10 -1.13
C PHE A 384 12.40 11.41 -0.95
N GLN A 385 11.74 10.64 -0.08
CA GLN A 385 10.39 10.92 0.38
C GLN A 385 10.42 11.28 1.88
N PRO A 386 10.16 12.54 2.24
CA PRO A 386 10.09 12.93 3.64
C PRO A 386 9.00 12.15 4.39
N HIS A 387 9.27 11.81 5.64
CA HIS A 387 8.36 11.08 6.51
C HIS A 387 8.64 11.50 7.95
N THR A 388 7.73 12.05 8.75
CA THR A 388 6.39 12.62 8.49
C THR A 388 6.45 14.17 8.42
N PHE A 389 5.32 14.89 8.49
CA PHE A 389 5.32 16.36 8.53
C PHE A 389 6.00 16.88 9.79
N SER A 390 5.71 16.29 10.96
CA SER A 390 6.34 16.70 12.23
C SER A 390 7.87 16.57 12.17
N ARG A 391 8.37 15.45 11.62
CA ARG A 391 9.82 15.23 11.44
C ARG A 391 10.41 16.22 10.45
N LEU A 392 9.77 16.41 9.29
CA LEU A 392 10.24 17.35 8.28
C LEU A 392 10.35 18.76 8.85
N LYS A 393 9.35 19.21 9.63
CA LYS A 393 9.36 20.52 10.28
C LYS A 393 10.46 20.65 11.32
N ALA A 394 10.62 19.65 12.18
CA ALA A 394 11.59 19.68 13.27
C ALA A 394 13.04 19.64 12.77
N MET A 395 13.29 18.97 11.64
CA MET A 395 14.63 18.67 11.12
C MET A 395 14.93 19.30 9.76
N LEU A 396 14.13 20.29 9.36
CA LEU A 396 14.23 20.93 8.05
C LEU A 396 15.66 21.47 7.78
N PRO A 397 16.33 22.17 8.73
CA PRO A 397 17.70 22.64 8.54
C PRO A 397 18.71 21.50 8.33
N GLU A 398 18.60 20.42 9.08
CA GLU A 398 19.49 19.27 9.04
C GLU A 398 19.38 18.54 7.71
N PHE A 399 18.16 18.34 7.19
CA PHE A 399 17.93 17.78 5.86
C PHE A 399 18.61 18.59 4.75
N GLY A 400 18.66 19.93 4.89
CA GLY A 400 19.35 20.81 3.93
C GLY A 400 20.83 20.46 3.71
N THR A 401 21.46 19.74 4.65
CA THR A 401 22.87 19.33 4.54
C THR A 401 23.08 17.83 4.36
N ALA A 402 22.02 17.02 4.44
CA ALA A 402 22.11 15.56 4.41
C ALA A 402 22.45 15.00 3.02
N PHE A 403 22.17 15.74 1.95
CA PHE A 403 22.29 15.29 0.56
C PHE A 403 23.63 15.61 -0.12
N LYS A 404 24.64 16.08 0.62
CA LYS A 404 25.92 16.58 0.07
C LYS A 404 26.64 15.63 -0.89
N GLU A 405 26.52 14.32 -0.68
CA GLU A 405 27.20 13.31 -1.49
C GLU A 405 26.41 12.92 -2.77
N ALA A 406 25.15 13.36 -2.88
CA ALA A 406 24.33 13.13 -4.06
C ALA A 406 24.61 14.18 -5.13
N ASP A 407 24.70 13.75 -6.39
CA ASP A 407 24.86 14.65 -7.53
C ASP A 407 23.53 15.26 -7.96
N ARG A 408 22.42 14.53 -7.73
CA ARG A 408 21.06 14.95 -8.06
C ARG A 408 20.09 14.50 -6.97
N VAL A 409 19.10 15.33 -6.68
CA VAL A 409 18.04 15.02 -5.71
C VAL A 409 16.68 15.13 -6.39
N VAL A 410 15.83 14.13 -6.18
CA VAL A 410 14.40 14.17 -6.51
C VAL A 410 13.62 14.04 -5.20
N LEU A 411 12.82 15.05 -4.88
CA LEU A 411 11.97 15.05 -3.70
C LEU A 411 10.55 14.64 -4.05
N LEU A 412 10.03 13.68 -3.30
CA LEU A 412 8.62 13.29 -3.32
C LEU A 412 7.80 14.17 -2.36
N ASP A 413 6.46 14.12 -2.48
CA ASP A 413 5.58 14.70 -1.47
C ASP A 413 5.71 13.95 -0.14
N VAL A 414 5.41 14.65 0.96
CA VAL A 414 5.56 14.11 2.32
C VAL A 414 4.67 12.90 2.51
N TYR A 415 5.26 11.78 2.93
CA TYR A 415 4.49 10.61 3.34
C TYR A 415 3.98 10.82 4.77
N ALA A 416 2.74 11.27 4.86
CA ALA A 416 2.05 11.64 6.11
C ALA A 416 1.94 10.48 7.12
N ALA A 417 1.92 9.23 6.64
CA ALA A 417 1.54 8.04 7.39
C ALA A 417 0.23 8.20 8.18
N ARG A 418 0.29 8.64 9.45
CA ARG A 418 -0.87 8.82 10.34
C ARG A 418 -1.18 10.29 10.63
N GLU A 419 -0.32 11.21 10.21
CA GLU A 419 -0.49 12.63 10.43
C GLU A 419 -1.47 13.24 9.43
N THR A 420 -2.08 14.36 9.82
CA THR A 420 -2.81 15.26 8.93
C THR A 420 -1.91 16.44 8.58
N ASP A 421 -2.01 16.94 7.37
CA ASP A 421 -1.26 18.12 6.92
C ASP A 421 -1.86 19.40 7.54
N ASP A 422 -1.43 19.73 8.76
CA ASP A 422 -1.84 20.94 9.50
C ASP A 422 -0.65 21.82 9.96
N LEU A 423 0.58 21.36 9.73
CA LEU A 423 1.80 22.02 10.21
C LEU A 423 2.37 23.08 9.26
N GLY A 424 1.83 23.15 8.04
CA GLY A 424 2.24 24.10 6.99
C GLY A 424 3.64 23.86 6.44
N VAL A 425 4.16 22.64 6.56
CA VAL A 425 5.46 22.22 5.99
C VAL A 425 5.22 21.29 4.82
N SER A 426 6.02 21.44 3.78
CA SER A 426 5.92 20.68 2.54
C SER A 426 7.30 20.26 2.07
N ALA A 427 7.33 19.31 1.13
CA ALA A 427 8.59 18.95 0.49
C ALA A 427 9.12 20.06 -0.44
N ASP A 428 8.31 21.08 -0.76
CA ASP A 428 8.77 22.30 -1.47
C ASP A 428 9.65 23.17 -0.57
N ASP A 429 9.41 23.20 0.75
CA ASP A 429 10.28 23.92 1.70
C ASP A 429 11.68 23.32 1.75
N LEU A 430 11.77 21.98 1.71
CA LEU A 430 13.05 21.29 1.58
C LEU A 430 13.68 21.51 0.20
N ALA A 431 12.89 21.51 -0.87
CA ALA A 431 13.39 21.80 -2.22
C ALA A 431 14.02 23.21 -2.29
N ALA A 432 13.40 24.20 -1.64
CA ALA A 432 13.92 25.55 -1.56
C ALA A 432 15.28 25.62 -0.83
N LEU A 433 15.48 24.80 0.21
CA LEU A 433 16.77 24.70 0.91
C LEU A 433 17.86 24.01 0.10
N LEU A 434 17.52 22.96 -0.65
CA LEU A 434 18.47 22.22 -1.48
C LEU A 434 18.83 22.96 -2.78
N GLY A 435 17.95 23.86 -3.23
CA GLY A 435 18.19 24.74 -4.37
C GLY A 435 17.59 24.24 -5.70
N PRO A 436 17.74 25.03 -6.78
CA PRO A 436 16.97 24.90 -8.02
C PRO A 436 17.26 23.64 -8.85
N GLU A 437 18.36 22.93 -8.58
CA GLU A 437 18.66 21.64 -9.25
C GLU A 437 17.84 20.47 -8.69
N THR A 438 17.09 20.68 -7.60
CA THR A 438 16.24 19.68 -6.98
C THR A 438 14.97 19.48 -7.80
N ALA A 439 14.75 18.27 -8.31
CA ALA A 439 13.54 17.95 -9.03
C ALA A 439 12.40 17.52 -8.07
N ARG A 440 11.16 17.69 -8.53
CA ARG A 440 9.94 17.33 -7.78
C ARG A 440 9.15 16.26 -8.51
N ALA A 441 8.60 15.33 -7.74
CA ALA A 441 7.62 14.36 -8.21
C ALA A 441 6.59 14.13 -7.12
N SER A 442 5.31 13.97 -7.43
CA SER A 442 4.29 13.84 -6.38
C SER A 442 4.30 12.48 -5.69
N HIS A 443 4.67 11.40 -6.39
CA HIS A 443 4.60 10.03 -5.87
C HIS A 443 5.61 9.09 -6.55
N PRO A 444 5.83 7.86 -6.04
CA PRO A 444 6.89 6.96 -6.50
C PRO A 444 6.90 6.64 -8.01
N VAL A 445 5.72 6.48 -8.62
CA VAL A 445 5.62 6.15 -10.05
C VAL A 445 5.86 7.37 -10.94
N ALA A 446 5.49 8.58 -10.49
CA ALA A 446 5.86 9.82 -11.16
C ALA A 446 7.38 10.02 -11.10
N ALA A 447 8.00 9.78 -9.94
CA ALA A 447 9.45 9.83 -9.79
C ALA A 447 10.16 8.85 -10.75
N ALA A 448 9.68 7.60 -10.85
CA ALA A 448 10.25 6.62 -11.77
C ALA A 448 10.15 7.06 -13.24
N THR A 449 9.03 7.69 -13.63
CA THR A 449 8.81 8.17 -14.99
C THR A 449 9.71 9.36 -15.32
N LEU A 450 9.85 10.30 -14.37
CA LEU A 450 10.75 11.44 -14.48
C LEU A 450 12.20 10.97 -14.60
N LEU A 451 12.62 10.07 -13.71
CA LEU A 451 13.97 9.50 -13.70
C LEU A 451 14.31 8.82 -15.02
N ALA A 452 13.39 8.05 -15.60
CA ALA A 452 13.62 7.39 -16.88
C ALA A 452 13.99 8.36 -18.03
N THR A 453 13.66 9.64 -17.92
CA THR A 453 14.06 10.67 -18.90
C THR A 453 15.38 11.37 -18.58
N MET A 454 15.94 11.16 -17.39
CA MET A 454 17.08 11.92 -16.86
C MET A 454 18.30 11.05 -16.54
N VAL A 455 18.08 9.77 -16.20
CA VAL A 455 19.15 8.83 -15.85
C VAL A 455 19.82 8.26 -17.09
N SER A 456 21.10 7.95 -16.96
CA SER A 456 21.96 7.40 -18.01
C SER A 456 22.78 6.23 -17.48
N ALA A 457 23.32 5.41 -18.40
CA ALA A 457 24.29 4.38 -18.03
C ALA A 457 25.44 4.98 -17.21
N GLY A 458 25.78 4.31 -16.10
CA GLY A 458 26.74 4.83 -15.11
C GLY A 458 26.09 5.52 -13.90
N ASP A 459 24.76 5.70 -13.89
CA ASP A 459 24.05 6.24 -12.74
C ASP A 459 23.79 5.19 -11.65
N LEU A 460 23.73 5.68 -10.41
CA LEU A 460 23.24 4.98 -9.24
C LEU A 460 22.02 5.73 -8.69
N VAL A 461 20.85 5.10 -8.72
CA VAL A 461 19.60 5.64 -8.17
C VAL A 461 19.35 5.00 -6.81
N ILE A 462 19.18 5.83 -5.78
CA ILE A 462 18.93 5.39 -4.41
C ILE A 462 17.58 5.94 -3.96
N THR A 463 16.62 5.05 -3.71
CA THR A 463 15.35 5.42 -3.07
C THR A 463 15.55 5.47 -1.57
N LEU A 464 15.20 6.61 -0.96
CA LEU A 464 15.43 6.94 0.44
C LEU A 464 14.11 7.30 1.10
N GLY A 465 13.70 6.53 2.10
CA GLY A 465 12.58 6.88 2.97
C GLY A 465 11.83 5.66 3.49
N ALA A 466 11.06 5.88 4.54
CA ALA A 466 10.28 4.85 5.22
C ALA A 466 8.93 4.53 4.54
N GLY A 467 8.42 5.46 3.73
CA GLY A 467 7.14 5.40 3.05
C GLY A 467 7.12 4.50 1.79
N ASP A 468 6.30 4.89 0.81
CA ASP A 468 6.06 4.13 -0.42
C ASP A 468 7.10 4.40 -1.53
N VAL A 469 8.09 5.26 -1.29
CA VAL A 469 9.22 5.56 -2.19
C VAL A 469 9.94 4.32 -2.73
N THR A 470 9.96 3.22 -1.97
CA THR A 470 10.48 1.89 -2.38
C THR A 470 9.90 1.39 -3.71
N ALA A 471 8.66 1.79 -4.06
CA ALA A 471 8.03 1.41 -5.32
C ALA A 471 8.66 2.08 -6.56
N THR A 472 9.42 3.16 -6.37
CA THR A 472 10.09 3.89 -7.47
C THR A 472 11.11 3.01 -8.16
N GLY A 473 11.92 2.26 -7.40
CA GLY A 473 13.01 1.46 -7.95
C GLY A 473 12.53 0.37 -8.94
N PRO A 474 11.63 -0.54 -8.53
CA PRO A 474 11.07 -1.55 -9.43
C PRO A 474 10.26 -0.95 -10.60
N ALA A 475 9.67 0.24 -10.43
CA ALA A 475 9.01 0.93 -11.53
C ALA A 475 10.03 1.44 -12.57
N LEU A 476 11.13 2.06 -12.13
CA LEU A 476 12.19 2.55 -12.99
C LEU A 476 12.86 1.40 -13.77
N LEU A 477 13.24 0.31 -13.09
CA LEU A 477 13.85 -0.85 -13.75
C LEU A 477 12.96 -1.43 -14.86
N ARG A 478 11.64 -1.47 -14.66
CA ARG A 478 10.69 -1.91 -15.69
C ARG A 478 10.60 -0.94 -16.87
N ILE A 479 10.72 0.37 -16.64
CA ILE A 479 10.69 1.38 -17.71
C ILE A 479 11.96 1.31 -18.56
N LEU A 480 13.12 1.04 -17.93
CA LEU A 480 14.41 0.94 -18.60
C LEU A 480 14.65 -0.40 -19.31
N ALA A 481 13.76 -1.38 -19.14
CA ALA A 481 13.92 -2.69 -19.75
C ALA A 481 13.83 -2.59 -21.29
N PRO A 482 14.75 -3.24 -22.04
CA PRO A 482 14.73 -3.20 -23.50
C PRO A 482 13.44 -3.81 -24.04
N ALA A 483 12.90 -3.22 -25.11
CA ALA A 483 11.79 -3.81 -25.84
C ALA A 483 12.19 -5.21 -26.36
N PRO A 484 11.29 -6.21 -26.30
CA PRO A 484 11.56 -7.50 -26.91
C PRO A 484 11.85 -7.31 -28.40
N ALA A 485 12.93 -7.93 -28.87
CA ALA A 485 13.37 -7.84 -30.26
C ALA A 485 12.26 -8.37 -31.19
N ASN A 486 11.68 -7.48 -31.99
CA ASN A 486 10.82 -7.85 -33.11
C ASN A 486 11.69 -8.54 -34.18
N THR A 487 11.58 -9.85 -34.32
CA THR A 487 12.06 -10.57 -35.50
C THR A 487 11.26 -10.10 -36.71
N ALA A 488 11.99 -9.53 -37.67
CA ALA A 488 11.48 -8.92 -38.89
C ALA A 488 10.92 -9.93 -39.90
N GLY A 489 10.04 -9.42 -40.76
CA GLY A 489 9.95 -9.81 -42.16
C GLY A 489 8.90 -10.87 -42.49
N ASP A 490 7.75 -10.43 -42.99
CA ASP A 490 7.37 -10.82 -44.35
C ASP A 490 6.32 -9.86 -44.92
N ALA A 491 6.64 -9.36 -46.12
CA ALA A 491 5.79 -8.51 -46.92
C ALA A 491 4.61 -9.30 -47.48
N ILE A 492 3.39 -8.76 -47.39
CA ILE A 492 2.26 -9.25 -48.19
C ILE A 492 1.59 -8.07 -48.87
N GLY A 493 1.57 -8.16 -50.19
CA GLY A 493 1.13 -7.15 -51.13
C GLY A 493 -0.37 -6.90 -51.12
N VAL A 494 -0.68 -5.71 -51.60
CA VAL A 494 -2.01 -5.22 -51.90
C VAL A 494 -2.57 -5.98 -53.10
N THR A 495 -3.64 -6.76 -52.91
CA THR A 495 -4.56 -7.09 -53.99
C THR A 495 -6.00 -6.85 -53.55
N SER A 496 -6.63 -5.95 -54.28
CA SER A 496 -8.06 -5.68 -54.30
C SER A 496 -8.86 -6.91 -54.73
N ASP A 497 -9.90 -7.28 -53.99
CA ASP A 497 -11.08 -7.81 -54.65
C ASP A 497 -12.38 -7.43 -53.92
N ARG A 498 -13.33 -6.95 -54.72
CA ARG A 498 -14.67 -6.50 -54.33
C ARG A 498 -15.58 -7.73 -54.28
N ARG A 499 -16.29 -7.96 -53.17
CA ARG A 499 -17.58 -8.65 -53.19
C ARG A 499 -18.62 -7.95 -52.31
N GLN A 500 -19.76 -7.68 -52.93
CA GLN A 500 -21.00 -7.15 -52.37
C GLN A 500 -21.76 -8.19 -51.52
N PRO A 501 -22.74 -7.74 -50.69
CA PRO A 501 -23.26 -8.49 -49.56
C PRO A 501 -24.46 -9.37 -49.90
N ALA A 502 -24.71 -10.39 -49.08
CA ALA A 502 -25.94 -11.19 -49.07
C ALA A 502 -26.33 -11.51 -47.60
N PRO A 503 -27.57 -11.93 -47.30
CA PRO A 503 -28.54 -11.14 -46.54
C PRO A 503 -28.80 -11.65 -45.12
N HIS A 504 -29.55 -10.85 -44.37
CA HIS A 504 -30.04 -11.12 -43.02
C HIS A 504 -30.58 -12.55 -42.81
N GLY A 505 -30.03 -13.23 -41.80
CA GLY A 505 -30.59 -14.41 -41.14
C GLY A 505 -30.37 -14.32 -39.63
N SER A 506 -31.41 -14.65 -38.85
CA SER A 506 -31.52 -14.61 -37.38
C SER A 506 -30.45 -15.43 -36.62
N PRO A 507 -30.27 -15.23 -35.30
CA PRO A 507 -28.97 -15.35 -34.63
C PRO A 507 -28.58 -16.80 -34.31
N PRO A 508 -27.30 -17.18 -34.38
CA PRO A 508 -26.83 -18.40 -33.75
C PRO A 508 -26.47 -18.10 -32.29
N ASN A 509 -27.34 -18.55 -31.40
CA ASN A 509 -27.08 -18.68 -29.97
C ASN A 509 -26.09 -19.83 -29.74
N ALA A 510 -24.80 -19.62 -30.00
CA ALA A 510 -23.74 -20.58 -29.66
C ALA A 510 -22.39 -19.86 -29.51
N ALA A 511 -21.96 -19.70 -28.26
CA ALA A 511 -20.66 -19.11 -27.95
C ALA A 511 -19.48 -19.97 -28.48
N PRO A 512 -18.33 -19.37 -28.83
CA PRO A 512 -17.19 -20.05 -29.46
C PRO A 512 -16.62 -21.23 -28.67
N ARG A 513 -15.94 -22.14 -29.36
CA ARG A 513 -15.36 -23.37 -28.76
C ARG A 513 -14.33 -23.08 -27.65
N ALA A 514 -13.59 -21.97 -27.76
CA ALA A 514 -12.66 -21.48 -26.73
C ALA A 514 -13.38 -20.98 -25.46
N TYR A 515 -14.55 -20.33 -25.61
CA TYR A 515 -15.41 -19.90 -24.51
C TYR A 515 -15.96 -21.08 -23.70
N ARG A 516 -16.27 -22.21 -24.36
CA ARG A 516 -16.71 -23.45 -23.68
C ARG A 516 -15.55 -24.18 -22.96
N ALA A 517 -14.35 -24.18 -23.55
CA ALA A 517 -13.17 -24.82 -22.95
C ALA A 517 -12.71 -24.13 -21.66
N ALA A 518 -12.67 -22.78 -21.64
CA ALA A 518 -12.33 -22.01 -20.45
C ALA A 518 -13.35 -22.17 -19.31
N ARG A 519 -14.63 -22.42 -19.64
CA ARG A 519 -15.70 -22.65 -18.66
C ARG A 519 -15.70 -24.08 -18.09
N ALA A 520 -15.15 -25.05 -18.82
CA ALA A 520 -15.12 -26.46 -18.44
C ALA A 520 -13.95 -26.83 -17.51
N SER A 521 -12.87 -26.04 -17.46
CA SER A 521 -11.71 -26.28 -16.59
C SER A 521 -11.87 -25.73 -15.16
N ARG A 522 -13.09 -25.76 -14.60
CA ARG A 522 -13.36 -25.34 -13.21
C ARG A 522 -12.92 -26.43 -12.23
N ARG A 523 -11.62 -26.53 -11.99
CA ARG A 523 -10.95 -27.03 -10.79
C ARG A 523 -9.44 -26.84 -10.97
N GLU A 524 -8.85 -26.10 -10.03
CA GLU A 524 -7.42 -25.82 -9.88
C GLU A 524 -6.77 -24.79 -10.83
N THR A 525 -5.79 -24.08 -10.24
CA THR A 525 -4.65 -23.31 -10.79
C THR A 525 -4.80 -21.90 -11.39
N GLU A 526 -3.94 -21.01 -10.89
CA GLU A 526 -3.35 -19.76 -11.44
C GLU A 526 -4.22 -18.82 -12.31
N ALA A 527 -4.25 -17.54 -11.93
CA ALA A 527 -4.83 -16.46 -12.73
C ALA A 527 -4.18 -16.40 -14.13
N THR A 528 -4.82 -16.99 -15.14
CA THR A 528 -4.32 -17.02 -16.50
C THR A 528 -4.40 -15.61 -17.10
N THR A 529 -3.26 -14.94 -17.24
CA THR A 529 -3.19 -13.64 -17.95
C THR A 529 -3.02 -13.91 -19.44
N LEU A 530 -4.06 -13.65 -20.24
CA LEU A 530 -3.94 -13.67 -21.70
C LEU A 530 -3.39 -12.32 -22.18
N THR A 531 -2.52 -12.34 -23.19
CA THR A 531 -1.96 -11.14 -23.84
C THR A 531 -2.66 -10.89 -25.17
N ILE A 532 -2.80 -9.62 -25.55
CA ILE A 532 -3.25 -9.22 -26.89
C ILE A 532 -2.02 -9.15 -27.79
N PRO A 533 -1.90 -9.95 -28.86
CA PRO A 533 -0.68 -10.01 -29.68
C PRO A 533 -0.23 -8.64 -30.22
N GLU A 534 -1.18 -7.78 -30.61
CA GLU A 534 -0.91 -6.45 -31.17
C GLU A 534 -0.61 -5.38 -30.10
N ARG A 535 -0.95 -5.64 -28.83
CA ARG A 535 -0.71 -4.76 -27.68
C ARG A 535 -0.36 -5.60 -26.45
N PRO A 536 0.87 -6.17 -26.34
CA PRO A 536 1.24 -7.08 -25.25
C PRO A 536 1.14 -6.49 -23.85
N ALA A 537 1.15 -5.15 -23.75
CA ALA A 537 0.94 -4.41 -22.51
C ALA A 537 -0.50 -4.50 -21.96
N LEU A 538 -1.49 -4.83 -22.80
CA LEU A 538 -2.87 -5.03 -22.39
C LEU A 538 -3.05 -6.46 -21.88
N LYS A 539 -3.29 -6.55 -20.56
CA LYS A 539 -3.55 -7.80 -19.86
C LYS A 539 -5.04 -8.06 -19.80
N VAL A 540 -5.45 -9.25 -20.23
CA VAL A 540 -6.81 -9.76 -20.04
C VAL A 540 -6.85 -10.49 -18.69
N ARG A 541 -7.74 -10.06 -17.80
CA ARG A 541 -8.00 -10.72 -16.53
C ARG A 541 -9.29 -11.53 -16.64
N VAL A 542 -9.30 -12.76 -16.13
CA VAL A 542 -10.49 -13.61 -16.08
C VAL A 542 -11.18 -13.46 -14.73
N ASP A 543 -12.51 -13.56 -14.71
CA ASP A 543 -13.34 -13.57 -13.49
C ASP A 543 -13.09 -12.38 -12.54
N SER A 544 -12.91 -11.18 -13.11
CA SER A 544 -12.63 -10.00 -12.29
C SER A 544 -13.91 -9.50 -11.61
N PRO A 545 -13.98 -9.42 -10.26
CA PRO A 545 -15.15 -8.91 -9.56
C PRO A 545 -15.41 -7.44 -9.89
N MET A 546 -16.62 -7.12 -10.32
CA MET A 546 -16.99 -5.76 -10.71
C MET A 546 -17.14 -4.82 -9.53
N SER A 547 -17.33 -5.36 -8.32
CA SER A 547 -17.23 -4.61 -7.06
C SER A 547 -15.91 -3.87 -6.86
N LEU A 548 -14.81 -4.26 -7.53
CA LEU A 548 -13.55 -3.51 -7.48
C LEU A 548 -13.51 -2.29 -8.42
N HIS A 549 -14.46 -2.20 -9.35
CA HIS A 549 -14.45 -1.21 -10.44
C HIS A 549 -15.72 -0.34 -10.51
N THR A 550 -16.64 -0.48 -9.56
CA THR A 550 -17.81 0.39 -9.35
C THR A 550 -17.67 1.19 -8.06
N THR A 551 -18.24 2.40 -7.99
CA THR A 551 -18.11 3.23 -6.77
C THR A 551 -18.97 2.73 -5.63
N TRP A 552 -20.06 2.01 -5.91
CA TRP A 552 -20.83 1.29 -4.88
C TRP A 552 -20.10 0.10 -4.28
N ARG A 553 -19.04 -0.38 -4.92
CA ARG A 553 -18.35 -1.62 -4.57
C ARG A 553 -19.28 -2.84 -4.57
N VAL A 554 -20.17 -2.91 -5.55
CA VAL A 554 -21.14 -3.99 -5.76
C VAL A 554 -21.01 -4.52 -7.19
N GLY A 555 -21.22 -5.83 -7.35
CA GLY A 555 -21.29 -6.51 -8.63
C GLY A 555 -20.43 -7.75 -8.74
N GLY A 556 -20.99 -8.78 -9.38
CA GLY A 556 -20.35 -10.07 -9.67
C GLY A 556 -19.20 -9.99 -10.67
N PRO A 557 -18.59 -11.13 -11.03
CA PRO A 557 -17.42 -11.15 -11.90
C PRO A 557 -17.74 -10.82 -13.36
N ALA A 558 -16.87 -10.06 -14.02
CA ALA A 558 -16.80 -10.03 -15.47
C ALA A 558 -16.05 -11.26 -15.99
N ASP A 559 -16.53 -11.89 -17.07
CA ASP A 559 -15.84 -13.04 -17.69
C ASP A 559 -14.40 -12.65 -18.07
N PHE A 560 -14.24 -11.48 -18.69
CA PHE A 560 -12.94 -10.89 -19.00
C PHE A 560 -12.89 -9.40 -18.66
N LEU A 561 -11.75 -8.91 -18.20
CA LEU A 561 -11.50 -7.49 -17.95
C LEU A 561 -10.18 -7.04 -18.58
N ILE A 562 -10.24 -5.98 -19.38
CA ILE A 562 -9.06 -5.25 -19.87
C ILE A 562 -9.09 -3.82 -19.32
N ARG A 563 -7.93 -3.29 -18.95
CA ARG A 563 -7.77 -1.87 -18.62
C ARG A 563 -7.23 -1.13 -19.83
N ALA A 564 -7.96 -0.13 -20.30
CA ALA A 564 -7.59 0.69 -21.47
C ALA A 564 -7.35 2.14 -21.02
N PRO A 565 -6.11 2.52 -20.67
CA PRO A 565 -5.79 3.87 -20.20
C PRO A 565 -5.64 4.91 -21.33
N THR A 566 -5.75 4.53 -22.59
CA THR A 566 -5.68 5.45 -23.74
C THR A 566 -6.76 5.14 -24.77
N ALA A 567 -7.02 6.09 -25.67
CA ALA A 567 -7.91 5.85 -26.81
C ALA A 567 -7.41 4.71 -27.71
N ASP A 568 -6.09 4.60 -27.90
CA ASP A 568 -5.44 3.51 -28.64
C ASP A 568 -5.69 2.16 -28.00
N ASP A 569 -5.54 2.07 -26.67
CA ASP A 569 -5.78 0.84 -25.93
C ASP A 569 -7.25 0.43 -25.97
N LEU A 570 -8.16 1.42 -25.92
CA LEU A 570 -9.60 1.16 -26.04
C LEU A 570 -9.93 0.62 -27.43
N ARG A 571 -9.36 1.20 -28.50
CA ARG A 571 -9.52 0.69 -29.87
C ARG A 571 -9.01 -0.75 -30.00
N ALA A 572 -7.81 -1.01 -29.51
CA ALA A 572 -7.21 -2.35 -29.56
C ALA A 572 -8.04 -3.39 -28.78
N ALA A 573 -8.54 -3.02 -27.59
CA ALA A 573 -9.34 -3.91 -26.76
C ALA A 573 -10.73 -4.20 -27.38
N VAL A 574 -11.38 -3.20 -27.99
CA VAL A 574 -12.65 -3.39 -28.72
C VAL A 574 -12.43 -4.29 -29.94
N ALA A 575 -11.40 -4.02 -30.74
CA ALA A 575 -11.05 -4.83 -31.91
C ALA A 575 -10.75 -6.28 -31.52
N TRP A 576 -10.02 -6.49 -30.42
CA TRP A 576 -9.76 -7.82 -29.89
C TRP A 576 -11.05 -8.54 -29.48
N GLY A 577 -11.92 -7.89 -28.70
CA GLY A 577 -13.21 -8.48 -28.29
C GLY A 577 -14.09 -8.88 -29.49
N HIS A 578 -14.14 -8.02 -30.50
CA HIS A 578 -14.83 -8.29 -31.76
C HIS A 578 -14.23 -9.49 -32.51
N ALA A 579 -12.91 -9.54 -32.66
CA ALA A 579 -12.21 -10.64 -33.32
C ALA A 579 -12.43 -12.00 -32.60
N GLN A 580 -12.62 -11.99 -31.29
CA GLN A 580 -12.94 -13.19 -30.51
C GLN A 580 -14.43 -13.57 -30.54
N GLY A 581 -15.30 -12.74 -31.13
CA GLY A 581 -16.75 -12.94 -31.12
C GLY A 581 -17.37 -12.86 -29.71
N ILE A 582 -16.78 -12.06 -28.82
CA ILE A 582 -17.21 -11.90 -27.43
C ILE A 582 -17.93 -10.54 -27.28
N PRO A 583 -19.10 -10.47 -26.60
CA PRO A 583 -19.76 -9.20 -26.31
C PRO A 583 -18.84 -8.24 -25.56
N VAL A 584 -18.78 -6.97 -25.99
CA VAL A 584 -17.93 -5.93 -25.39
C VAL A 584 -18.75 -4.91 -24.62
N THR A 585 -18.36 -4.68 -23.37
CA THR A 585 -18.93 -3.67 -22.49
C THR A 585 -17.85 -2.70 -22.04
N VAL A 586 -17.92 -1.45 -22.49
CA VAL A 586 -17.01 -0.39 -22.03
C VAL A 586 -17.60 0.30 -20.80
N ILE A 587 -16.80 0.45 -19.76
CA ILE A 587 -17.13 1.23 -18.56
C ILE A 587 -16.03 2.26 -18.27
N GLY A 588 -16.43 3.43 -17.77
CA GLY A 588 -15.51 4.47 -17.30
C GLY A 588 -15.12 4.25 -15.84
N GLY A 589 -15.29 5.27 -14.99
CA GLY A 589 -14.99 5.17 -13.56
C GLY A 589 -15.99 4.37 -12.70
N GLY A 590 -17.03 3.79 -13.30
CA GLY A 590 -18.05 3.00 -12.59
C GLY A 590 -18.89 3.77 -11.57
N SER A 591 -19.02 5.10 -11.72
CA SER A 591 -19.60 5.98 -10.69
C SER A 591 -21.12 6.05 -10.63
N ASN A 592 -21.83 5.68 -11.72
CA ASN A 592 -23.29 5.66 -11.82
C ASN A 592 -23.77 4.32 -12.39
N LEU A 593 -23.21 3.21 -11.89
CA LEU A 593 -23.40 1.88 -12.44
C LEU A 593 -23.69 0.86 -11.33
N LEU A 594 -24.84 0.19 -11.42
CA LEU A 594 -25.14 -1.02 -10.64
C LEU A 594 -24.81 -2.23 -11.52
N VAL A 595 -23.89 -3.07 -11.06
CA VAL A 595 -23.60 -4.34 -11.73
C VAL A 595 -24.28 -5.45 -10.97
N GLY A 596 -25.03 -6.31 -11.66
CA GLY A 596 -25.73 -7.44 -11.05
C GLY A 596 -24.80 -8.46 -10.38
N ASP A 597 -25.35 -9.27 -9.47
CA ASP A 597 -24.57 -10.22 -8.67
C ASP A 597 -24.07 -11.40 -9.52
N GLY A 598 -24.80 -11.73 -10.59
CA GLY A 598 -24.35 -12.62 -11.66
C GLY A 598 -23.20 -12.06 -12.51
N GLY A 599 -22.87 -10.77 -12.40
CA GLY A 599 -21.73 -10.14 -13.08
C GLY A 599 -21.94 -9.89 -14.58
N ILE A 600 -20.88 -9.57 -15.33
CA ILE A 600 -20.99 -9.16 -16.74
C ILE A 600 -20.46 -10.26 -17.66
N ARG A 601 -21.32 -10.76 -18.54
CA ARG A 601 -20.92 -11.76 -19.54
C ARG A 601 -20.11 -11.10 -20.66
N GLY A 602 -19.02 -11.75 -21.07
CA GLY A 602 -18.11 -11.26 -22.09
C GLY A 602 -17.01 -10.32 -21.59
N LEU A 603 -16.51 -9.46 -22.48
CA LEU A 603 -15.38 -8.59 -22.21
C LEU A 603 -15.83 -7.24 -21.63
N VAL A 604 -15.33 -6.91 -20.45
CA VAL A 604 -15.39 -5.57 -19.88
C VAL A 604 -14.09 -4.82 -20.20
N ILE A 605 -14.22 -3.61 -20.75
CA ILE A 605 -13.09 -2.70 -20.95
C ILE A 605 -13.24 -1.53 -20.00
N LEU A 606 -12.30 -1.40 -19.06
CA LEU A 606 -12.21 -0.28 -18.14
C LEU A 606 -11.44 0.87 -18.80
N ALA A 607 -12.17 1.83 -19.37
CA ALA A 607 -11.66 3.02 -20.02
C ALA A 607 -11.38 4.12 -18.98
N ARG A 608 -10.23 4.02 -18.29
CA ARG A 608 -9.83 4.95 -17.23
C ARG A 608 -8.31 5.09 -17.13
N THR A 609 -7.87 6.33 -16.95
CA THR A 609 -6.47 6.72 -16.77
C THR A 609 -6.27 7.29 -15.37
N PRO A 610 -5.20 6.95 -14.63
CA PRO A 610 -4.85 7.67 -13.40
C PRO A 610 -4.64 9.16 -13.67
N GLY A 611 -5.04 10.04 -12.74
CA GLY A 611 -4.99 11.51 -12.95
C GLY A 611 -3.60 12.03 -13.29
N GLU A 612 -2.56 11.52 -12.62
CA GLU A 612 -1.15 11.81 -12.88
C GLU A 612 -0.63 11.46 -14.29
N ARG A 613 -1.39 10.67 -15.08
CA ARG A 613 -1.07 10.36 -16.49
C ARG A 613 -2.08 10.96 -17.48
N ALA A 614 -3.09 11.67 -16.99
CA ALA A 614 -4.18 12.17 -17.83
C ALA A 614 -3.78 13.40 -18.67
N GLY A 615 -2.68 14.08 -18.34
CA GLY A 615 -2.13 15.18 -19.14
C GLY A 615 -1.85 14.82 -20.59
N GLY A 616 -1.36 13.58 -20.84
CA GLY A 616 -1.12 13.07 -22.19
C GLY A 616 -2.38 12.77 -23.02
N LEU A 617 -3.57 12.91 -22.43
CA LEU A 617 -4.86 12.72 -23.12
C LEU A 617 -5.46 14.04 -23.62
N LEU A 618 -4.80 15.17 -23.38
CA LEU A 618 -5.30 16.48 -23.76
C LEU A 618 -4.51 17.03 -24.94
N ARG A 619 -5.23 17.55 -25.94
CA ARG A 619 -4.68 18.38 -27.00
C ARG A 619 -5.41 19.72 -27.01
N VAL A 620 -4.65 20.81 -26.96
CA VAL A 620 -5.18 22.16 -26.78
C VAL A 620 -4.88 22.99 -28.02
N GLU A 621 -5.90 23.67 -28.51
CA GLU A 621 -5.82 24.69 -29.55
C GLU A 621 -6.24 26.02 -28.93
N ASP A 622 -5.40 27.04 -29.05
CA ASP A 622 -5.71 28.39 -28.58
C ASP A 622 -6.57 29.13 -29.62
N LEU A 623 -7.71 29.68 -29.18
CA LEU A 623 -8.64 30.44 -30.01
C LEU A 623 -8.64 31.94 -29.69
N GLY A 624 -7.69 32.42 -28.88
CA GLY A 624 -7.66 33.79 -28.38
C GLY A 624 -8.39 33.93 -27.04
N ASP A 625 -9.69 34.20 -27.09
CA ASP A 625 -10.56 34.39 -25.91
C ASP A 625 -11.04 33.08 -25.26
N ALA A 626 -10.79 31.95 -25.92
CA ALA A 626 -11.15 30.61 -25.49
C ALA A 626 -10.04 29.62 -25.88
N VAL A 627 -10.15 28.40 -25.38
CA VAL A 627 -9.38 27.25 -25.87
C VAL A 627 -10.32 26.17 -26.37
N ARG A 628 -9.91 25.45 -27.40
CA ARG A 628 -10.51 24.18 -27.78
C ARG A 628 -9.64 23.06 -27.24
N VAL A 629 -10.23 22.18 -26.42
CA VAL A 629 -9.53 21.06 -25.81
C VAL A 629 -10.14 19.76 -26.30
N THR A 630 -9.32 18.92 -26.95
CA THR A 630 -9.65 17.51 -27.17
C THR A 630 -9.20 16.73 -25.95
N ILE A 631 -10.11 15.98 -25.33
CA ILE A 631 -9.87 15.24 -24.10
C ILE A 631 -10.24 13.78 -24.32
N GLY A 632 -9.30 12.87 -24.08
CA GLY A 632 -9.56 11.43 -24.12
C GLY A 632 -10.63 11.01 -23.10
N ALA A 633 -11.54 10.13 -23.51
CA ALA A 633 -12.68 9.66 -22.71
C ALA A 633 -12.28 9.00 -21.38
N GLN A 634 -11.04 8.52 -21.28
CA GLN A 634 -10.45 7.87 -20.11
C GLN A 634 -10.01 8.86 -19.02
N ALA A 635 -9.89 10.15 -19.34
CA ALA A 635 -9.40 11.18 -18.40
C ALA A 635 -10.35 11.31 -17.19
N PRO A 636 -9.83 11.39 -15.94
CA PRO A 636 -10.68 11.56 -14.76
C PRO A 636 -11.39 12.91 -14.75
N LEU A 637 -12.69 12.91 -14.50
CA LEU A 637 -13.53 14.12 -14.54
C LEU A 637 -13.02 15.21 -13.58
N SER A 638 -12.82 14.84 -12.30
CA SER A 638 -12.32 15.78 -11.28
C SER A 638 -10.94 16.32 -11.59
N TRP A 639 -10.06 15.50 -12.17
CA TRP A 639 -8.72 15.95 -12.54
C TRP A 639 -8.79 16.91 -13.73
N SER A 640 -9.59 16.59 -14.76
CA SER A 640 -9.77 17.46 -15.94
C SER A 640 -10.36 18.82 -15.57
N GLY A 641 -11.30 18.85 -14.62
CA GLY A 641 -11.85 20.10 -14.08
C GLY A 641 -10.78 20.96 -13.38
N ARG A 642 -9.98 20.35 -12.50
CA ARG A 642 -8.91 21.05 -11.78
C ARG A 642 -7.82 21.55 -12.74
N TYR A 643 -7.41 20.69 -13.67
CA TYR A 643 -6.41 21.02 -14.68
C TYR A 643 -6.82 22.20 -15.57
N ALA A 644 -8.10 22.27 -15.94
CA ALA A 644 -8.68 23.37 -16.70
C ALA A 644 -8.72 24.66 -15.87
N ALA A 645 -9.19 24.59 -14.61
CA ALA A 645 -9.26 25.73 -13.70
C ALA A 645 -7.89 26.39 -13.47
N GLU A 646 -6.86 25.59 -13.19
CA GLU A 646 -5.47 26.06 -12.99
C GLU A 646 -4.87 26.78 -14.20
N ARG A 647 -5.44 26.56 -15.40
CA ARG A 647 -5.00 27.18 -16.66
C ARG A 647 -5.91 28.29 -17.13
N GLY A 648 -6.89 28.68 -16.32
CA GLY A 648 -7.82 29.73 -16.68
C GLY A 648 -8.86 29.28 -17.71
N TRP A 649 -9.17 27.98 -17.82
CA TRP A 649 -10.16 27.46 -18.77
C TRP A 649 -11.47 27.14 -18.06
N ALA A 650 -12.46 28.01 -18.23
CA ALA A 650 -13.75 27.91 -17.54
C ALA A 650 -14.68 26.88 -18.19
N GLY A 651 -15.50 26.18 -17.39
CA GLY A 651 -16.56 25.30 -17.88
C GLY A 651 -16.41 23.81 -17.56
N LEU A 652 -15.34 23.42 -16.85
CA LEU A 652 -15.14 22.06 -16.31
C LEU A 652 -14.94 22.02 -14.79
N ASP A 653 -14.87 23.19 -14.15
CA ASP A 653 -14.69 23.36 -12.69
C ASP A 653 -15.79 22.69 -11.86
N TRP A 654 -17.02 22.59 -12.37
CA TRP A 654 -18.11 21.81 -11.78
C TRP A 654 -17.80 20.32 -11.59
N GLY A 655 -16.85 19.80 -12.38
CA GLY A 655 -16.41 18.41 -12.33
C GLY A 655 -15.51 18.09 -11.13
N VAL A 656 -14.94 19.11 -10.47
CA VAL A 656 -13.99 18.92 -9.37
C VAL A 656 -14.68 18.31 -8.15
N GLY A 657 -14.06 17.25 -7.62
CA GLY A 657 -14.64 16.42 -6.56
C GLY A 657 -15.61 15.34 -7.06
N LEU A 658 -16.05 15.36 -8.33
CA LEU A 658 -16.94 14.35 -8.88
C LEU A 658 -16.16 13.09 -9.35
N PRO A 659 -16.60 11.87 -8.98
CA PRO A 659 -15.99 10.64 -9.46
C PRO A 659 -16.41 10.33 -10.90
N GLY A 660 -15.53 9.69 -11.66
CA GLY A 660 -15.82 9.24 -13.02
C GLY A 660 -14.78 9.71 -14.02
N THR A 661 -15.12 9.56 -15.31
CA THR A 661 -14.28 9.98 -16.43
C THR A 661 -15.04 10.94 -17.33
N ILE A 662 -14.33 11.69 -18.17
CA ILE A 662 -14.90 12.59 -19.17
C ILE A 662 -15.85 11.83 -20.12
N GLY A 663 -15.50 10.61 -20.51
CA GLY A 663 -16.39 9.76 -21.31
C GLY A 663 -17.67 9.39 -20.55
N GLY A 664 -17.55 9.03 -19.27
CA GLY A 664 -18.71 8.74 -18.41
C GLY A 664 -19.62 9.96 -18.23
N ALA A 665 -19.03 11.15 -18.02
CA ALA A 665 -19.77 12.40 -17.93
C ALA A 665 -20.53 12.71 -19.22
N THR A 666 -19.89 12.50 -20.38
CA THR A 666 -20.49 12.76 -21.69
C THR A 666 -21.60 11.78 -22.02
N VAL A 667 -21.42 10.49 -21.76
CA VAL A 667 -22.49 9.48 -21.87
C VAL A 667 -23.71 9.90 -21.07
N ASN A 668 -23.50 10.36 -19.85
CA ASN A 668 -24.59 10.68 -18.94
C ASN A 668 -25.15 12.09 -19.12
N ASN A 669 -24.57 12.93 -19.97
CA ASN A 669 -24.75 14.39 -19.88
C ASN A 669 -24.72 14.86 -18.42
N ALA A 670 -23.65 14.52 -17.71
CA ALA A 670 -23.51 14.85 -16.30
C ALA A 670 -23.41 16.36 -16.11
N GLY A 671 -23.91 16.87 -14.99
CA GLY A 671 -23.78 18.26 -14.60
C GLY A 671 -23.87 18.48 -13.09
N ALA A 672 -23.39 19.62 -12.65
CA ALA A 672 -23.48 20.13 -11.28
C ALA A 672 -23.35 21.66 -11.31
N HIS A 673 -23.74 22.34 -10.23
CA HIS A 673 -23.52 23.79 -10.08
C HIS A 673 -24.07 24.64 -11.25
N GLY A 674 -25.18 24.21 -11.87
CA GLY A 674 -25.84 24.95 -12.94
C GLY A 674 -25.22 24.78 -14.33
N THR A 675 -24.24 23.90 -14.49
CA THR A 675 -23.61 23.56 -15.77
C THR A 675 -23.61 22.06 -16.02
N GLU A 676 -23.72 21.68 -17.28
CA GLU A 676 -23.73 20.31 -17.77
C GLU A 676 -22.66 20.09 -18.84
N GLN A 677 -22.24 18.84 -19.02
CA GLN A 677 -21.21 18.44 -19.97
C GLN A 677 -21.51 18.93 -21.40
N LYS A 678 -22.79 19.01 -21.81
CA LYS A 678 -23.19 19.51 -23.13
C LYS A 678 -22.88 21.00 -23.36
N ASP A 679 -22.80 21.81 -22.30
CA ASP A 679 -22.77 23.28 -22.43
C ASP A 679 -21.46 23.77 -23.07
N HIS A 680 -20.39 22.99 -22.93
CA HIS A 680 -19.08 23.27 -23.51
C HIS A 680 -18.67 22.28 -24.61
N LEU A 681 -19.51 21.31 -24.94
CA LEU A 681 -19.19 20.25 -25.90
C LEU A 681 -19.42 20.73 -27.35
N GLU A 682 -18.40 20.65 -28.20
CA GLU A 682 -18.53 20.94 -29.63
C GLU A 682 -18.82 19.67 -30.44
N ARG A 683 -18.07 18.59 -30.17
CA ARG A 683 -18.15 17.33 -30.91
C ARG A 683 -17.59 16.16 -30.10
N VAL A 684 -17.89 14.95 -30.55
CA VAL A 684 -17.36 13.69 -30.00
C VAL A 684 -16.72 12.84 -31.07
N ILE A 685 -15.71 12.07 -30.67
CA ILE A 685 -15.09 11.04 -31.50
C ILE A 685 -15.46 9.69 -30.90
N LEU A 686 -16.07 8.85 -31.73
CA LEU A 686 -16.69 7.58 -31.36
C LEU A 686 -16.01 6.43 -32.10
N LEU A 687 -15.97 5.28 -31.46
CA LEU A 687 -15.61 4.00 -32.05
C LEU A 687 -16.86 3.12 -32.09
N ASP A 688 -17.22 2.59 -33.25
CA ASP A 688 -18.26 1.55 -33.34
C ASP A 688 -17.69 0.15 -33.06
N ASN A 689 -18.58 -0.85 -32.96
CA ASN A 689 -18.18 -2.23 -32.68
C ASN A 689 -17.39 -2.89 -33.83
N ASP A 690 -17.43 -2.32 -35.05
CA ASP A 690 -16.64 -2.77 -36.20
C ASP A 690 -15.24 -2.12 -36.21
N GLY A 691 -14.92 -1.28 -35.22
CA GLY A 691 -13.65 -0.57 -35.11
C GLY A 691 -13.57 0.69 -35.98
N ARG A 692 -14.68 1.16 -36.56
CA ARG A 692 -14.70 2.39 -37.38
C ARG A 692 -14.84 3.62 -36.50
N LEU A 693 -14.15 4.69 -36.92
CA LEU A 693 -14.18 5.98 -36.26
C LEU A 693 -15.31 6.86 -36.82
N HIS A 694 -16.05 7.48 -35.92
CA HIS A 694 -17.10 8.45 -36.25
C HIS A 694 -16.84 9.76 -35.53
N VAL A 695 -16.91 10.87 -36.24
CA VAL A 695 -16.85 12.22 -35.64
C VAL A 695 -18.23 12.83 -35.77
N GLN A 696 -18.85 13.17 -34.64
CA GLN A 696 -20.22 13.67 -34.61
C GLN A 696 -20.28 15.00 -33.84
N PRO A 697 -21.08 15.98 -34.30
CA PRO A 697 -21.29 17.21 -33.54
C PRO A 697 -22.00 16.90 -32.21
N ALA A 698 -21.85 17.78 -31.21
CA ALA A 698 -22.48 17.58 -29.90
C ALA A 698 -24.02 17.41 -29.99
N SER A 699 -24.66 18.06 -30.96
CA SER A 699 -26.10 17.92 -31.22
C SER A 699 -26.54 16.51 -31.59
N TRP A 700 -25.66 15.68 -32.15
CA TRP A 700 -25.94 14.28 -32.46
C TRP A 700 -26.23 13.43 -31.21
N LEU A 701 -25.62 13.79 -30.07
CA LEU A 701 -25.89 13.12 -28.80
C LEU A 701 -27.33 13.34 -28.30
N ALA A 702 -28.08 14.28 -28.89
CA ALA A 702 -29.39 14.72 -28.43
C ALA A 702 -29.44 14.86 -26.90
N PRO A 703 -28.53 15.65 -26.30
CA PRO A 703 -28.35 15.63 -24.86
C PRO A 703 -29.56 16.24 -24.16
N ALA A 704 -30.07 15.52 -23.17
CA ALA A 704 -31.14 15.94 -22.27
C ALA A 704 -30.69 15.74 -20.82
N TYR A 705 -31.52 16.14 -19.85
CA TYR A 705 -31.18 16.00 -18.44
C TYR A 705 -30.87 14.53 -18.09
N ARG A 706 -29.59 14.27 -17.80
CA ARG A 706 -29.02 12.95 -17.48
C ARG A 706 -29.10 11.88 -18.57
N GLN A 707 -29.30 12.28 -19.83
CA GLN A 707 -29.51 11.39 -20.97
C GLN A 707 -28.78 11.85 -22.24
N THR A 708 -28.35 10.88 -23.03
CA THR A 708 -27.85 11.07 -24.41
C THR A 708 -28.28 9.88 -25.26
N THR A 709 -28.20 10.01 -26.59
CA THR A 709 -28.40 8.91 -27.55
C THR A 709 -27.54 7.69 -27.21
N ILE A 710 -26.30 7.89 -26.72
CA ILE A 710 -25.40 6.78 -26.35
C ILE A 710 -25.90 6.06 -25.09
N LYS A 711 -26.40 6.79 -24.09
CA LYS A 711 -26.96 6.18 -22.87
C LYS A 711 -28.26 5.43 -23.15
N MET A 712 -29.07 5.93 -24.08
CA MET A 712 -30.36 5.32 -24.45
C MET A 712 -30.22 4.13 -25.40
N ALA A 713 -29.06 3.94 -26.02
CA ALA A 713 -28.82 2.82 -26.92
C ALA A 713 -28.82 1.48 -26.16
N PRO A 714 -29.36 0.39 -26.76
CA PRO A 714 -29.34 -0.93 -26.15
C PRO A 714 -27.89 -1.40 -25.93
N ARG A 715 -27.69 -2.25 -24.91
CA ARG A 715 -26.40 -2.90 -24.65
C ARG A 715 -26.30 -4.26 -25.36
N PRO A 716 -25.11 -4.67 -25.85
CA PRO A 716 -23.87 -3.90 -25.91
C PRO A 716 -23.99 -2.67 -26.81
N ARG A 717 -23.41 -1.54 -26.39
CA ARG A 717 -23.64 -0.26 -27.07
C ARG A 717 -23.05 -0.28 -28.48
N PRO A 718 -23.70 0.39 -29.45
CA PRO A 718 -23.20 0.47 -30.81
C PRO A 718 -22.01 1.42 -30.96
N PHE A 719 -21.81 2.34 -30.00
CA PHE A 719 -20.74 3.35 -30.04
C PHE A 719 -20.08 3.52 -28.65
N HIS A 720 -18.76 3.69 -28.66
CA HIS A 720 -17.93 3.95 -27.48
C HIS A 720 -17.18 5.28 -27.65
N LEU A 721 -17.14 6.12 -26.62
CA LEU A 721 -16.40 7.39 -26.68
C LEU A 721 -14.89 7.14 -26.65
N LEU A 722 -14.17 7.75 -27.60
CA LEU A 722 -12.71 7.81 -27.58
C LEU A 722 -12.22 9.15 -27.06
N ASP A 723 -12.77 10.24 -27.58
CA ASP A 723 -12.39 11.60 -27.24
C ASP A 723 -13.62 12.51 -27.30
N VAL A 724 -13.56 13.59 -26.53
CA VAL A 724 -14.51 14.70 -26.61
C VAL A 724 -13.77 15.97 -26.96
N VAL A 725 -14.42 16.88 -27.67
CA VAL A 725 -13.87 18.19 -27.99
C VAL A 725 -14.75 19.23 -27.33
N VAL A 726 -14.15 19.99 -26.43
CA VAL A 726 -14.82 21.06 -25.69
C VAL A 726 -14.24 22.42 -26.04
N ARG A 727 -15.07 23.46 -26.00
CA ARG A 727 -14.64 24.86 -26.10
C ARG A 727 -14.84 25.53 -24.75
N LEU A 728 -13.74 25.96 -24.15
CA LEU A 728 -13.69 26.53 -22.81
C LEU A 728 -13.25 28.00 -22.90
N PRO A 729 -14.10 28.96 -22.48
CA PRO A 729 -13.70 30.36 -22.38
C PRO A 729 -12.50 30.54 -21.45
N LYS A 730 -11.64 31.52 -21.75
CA LYS A 730 -10.57 31.90 -20.82
C LYS A 730 -11.11 32.83 -19.73
N ALA A 731 -10.71 32.59 -18.49
CA ALA A 731 -11.02 33.41 -17.32
C ALA A 731 -9.81 33.45 -16.38
N ASP A 732 -9.92 34.21 -15.28
CA ASP A 732 -8.85 34.28 -14.27
C ASP A 732 -8.64 32.90 -13.60
N PRO A 733 -7.44 32.28 -13.72
CA PRO A 733 -7.15 30.99 -13.10
C PRO A 733 -7.35 30.99 -11.58
N VAL A 734 -7.09 32.11 -10.89
CA VAL A 734 -7.22 32.20 -9.43
C VAL A 734 -8.69 32.05 -9.03
N ASP A 735 -9.59 32.75 -9.73
CA ASP A 735 -11.02 32.65 -9.48
C ASP A 735 -11.58 31.28 -9.83
N LEU A 736 -11.12 30.67 -10.93
CA LEU A 736 -11.57 29.33 -11.30
C LEU A 736 -11.10 28.25 -10.31
N VAL A 737 -9.87 28.35 -9.81
CA VAL A 737 -9.35 27.44 -8.78
C VAL A 737 -10.15 27.60 -7.48
N ARG A 738 -10.40 28.84 -7.06
CA ARG A 738 -11.24 29.12 -5.89
C ARG A 738 -12.65 28.54 -6.05
N LEU A 739 -13.29 28.74 -7.21
CA LEU A 739 -14.62 28.20 -7.51
C LEU A 739 -14.63 26.66 -7.51
N ALA A 740 -13.60 26.04 -8.09
CA ALA A 740 -13.44 24.58 -8.08
C ALA A 740 -13.27 24.03 -6.66
N ASP A 741 -12.53 24.73 -5.79
CA ASP A 741 -12.37 24.36 -4.39
C ASP A 741 -13.68 24.53 -3.60
N GLU A 742 -14.44 25.59 -3.88
CA GLU A 742 -15.79 25.78 -3.32
C GLU A 742 -16.74 24.64 -3.72
N HIS A 743 -16.73 24.22 -5.00
CA HIS A 743 -17.51 23.08 -5.48
C HIS A 743 -17.12 21.76 -4.77
N ALA A 744 -15.81 21.49 -4.66
CA ALA A 744 -15.29 20.30 -3.98
C ALA A 744 -15.66 20.29 -2.49
N ALA A 745 -15.53 21.43 -1.82
CA ALA A 745 -15.91 21.61 -0.42
C ALA A 745 -17.41 21.42 -0.22
N PHE A 746 -18.25 22.03 -1.06
CA PHE A 746 -19.69 21.86 -1.03
C PHE A 746 -20.11 20.40 -1.18
N ARG A 747 -19.48 19.65 -2.09
CA ARG A 747 -19.71 18.21 -2.22
C ARG A 747 -19.36 17.47 -0.92
N LYS A 748 -18.18 17.76 -0.35
CA LYS A 748 -17.69 17.11 0.87
C LYS A 748 -18.64 17.36 2.05
N THR A 749 -19.29 18.51 2.13
CA THR A 749 -20.25 18.84 3.21
C THR A 749 -21.64 18.28 2.98
N THR A 750 -22.12 18.19 1.73
CA THR A 750 -23.52 17.84 1.42
C THR A 750 -23.73 16.38 0.99
N GLN A 751 -22.70 15.70 0.49
CA GLN A 751 -22.83 14.35 -0.08
C GLN A 751 -22.03 13.31 0.72
N PRO A 752 -22.50 12.05 0.80
CA PRO A 752 -21.75 10.99 1.46
C PRO A 752 -20.43 10.69 0.76
N THR A 753 -19.45 10.24 1.55
CA THR A 753 -18.16 9.72 1.08
C THR A 753 -18.10 8.21 1.29
N GLY A 754 -17.24 7.51 0.55
CA GLY A 754 -17.12 6.04 0.61
C GLY A 754 -17.87 5.32 -0.50
N ALA A 755 -18.33 4.09 -0.23
CA ALA A 755 -18.94 3.21 -1.23
C ALA A 755 -20.37 3.66 -1.57
N CYS A 756 -20.48 4.60 -2.51
CA CYS A 756 -21.75 5.18 -2.97
C CYS A 756 -21.65 5.59 -4.45
N ALA A 757 -22.78 5.67 -5.15
CA ALA A 757 -22.88 6.26 -6.49
C ALA A 757 -23.33 7.73 -6.41
N GLY A 758 -23.56 8.35 -7.57
CA GLY A 758 -24.30 9.61 -7.66
C GLY A 758 -25.77 9.47 -7.25
N SER A 759 -26.56 10.50 -7.55
CA SER A 759 -28.02 10.50 -7.38
C SER A 759 -28.63 9.21 -7.94
N THR A 760 -29.47 8.56 -7.13
CA THR A 760 -30.16 7.32 -7.51
C THR A 760 -31.25 7.62 -8.53
N PHE A 761 -31.97 8.72 -8.31
CA PHE A 761 -33.07 9.18 -9.15
C PHE A 761 -32.80 10.57 -9.74
N ALA A 762 -33.26 10.77 -10.96
CA ALA A 762 -33.31 12.08 -11.60
C ALA A 762 -34.38 12.95 -10.91
N ASN A 763 -34.13 14.26 -10.81
CA ASN A 763 -35.14 15.20 -10.31
C ASN A 763 -36.35 15.23 -11.25
N PRO A 764 -37.58 15.11 -10.73
CA PRO A 764 -38.80 15.36 -11.49
C PRO A 764 -38.96 16.85 -11.81
N GLU A 765 -39.83 17.17 -12.76
CA GLU A 765 -40.09 18.56 -13.14
C GLU A 765 -40.65 19.37 -11.97
N GLY A 766 -40.01 20.50 -11.65
CA GLY A 766 -40.42 21.41 -10.58
C GLY A 766 -40.14 20.93 -9.14
N ASP A 767 -39.47 19.79 -8.94
CA ASP A 767 -39.25 19.23 -7.60
C ASP A 767 -37.93 18.45 -7.51
N PHE A 768 -37.52 18.06 -6.30
CA PHE A 768 -36.27 17.36 -6.01
C PHE A 768 -36.53 15.95 -5.53
N ALA A 769 -35.91 14.96 -6.19
CA ALA A 769 -36.05 13.56 -5.79
C ALA A 769 -35.63 13.34 -4.33
N GLY A 770 -34.59 14.02 -3.87
CA GLY A 770 -34.17 13.97 -2.46
C GLY A 770 -35.24 14.44 -1.47
N ARG A 771 -35.99 15.50 -1.79
CA ARG A 771 -37.08 16.00 -0.94
C ARG A 771 -38.20 14.96 -0.84
N LEU A 772 -38.60 14.42 -1.99
CA LEU A 772 -39.64 13.38 -2.08
C LEU A 772 -39.25 12.11 -1.33
N LEU A 773 -37.99 11.69 -1.42
CA LEU A 773 -37.46 10.54 -0.68
C LEU A 773 -37.43 10.78 0.83
N GLU A 774 -37.13 12.00 1.26
CA GLU A 774 -37.15 12.37 2.68
C GLU A 774 -38.58 12.38 3.22
N GLU A 775 -39.54 12.96 2.48
CA GLU A 775 -40.97 12.92 2.80
C GLU A 775 -41.51 11.48 2.86
N ALA A 776 -41.03 10.60 1.97
CA ALA A 776 -41.34 9.18 1.96
C ALA A 776 -40.62 8.34 3.05
N GLY A 777 -39.86 8.98 3.94
CA GLY A 777 -39.17 8.32 5.04
C GLY A 777 -38.02 7.40 4.60
N MET A 778 -37.43 7.67 3.43
CA MET A 778 -36.33 6.85 2.89
C MET A 778 -34.97 7.20 3.48
N LYS A 779 -34.80 8.37 4.09
CA LYS A 779 -33.50 8.79 4.66
C LYS A 779 -33.05 7.83 5.78
N GLY A 780 -31.93 7.14 5.58
CA GLY A 780 -31.45 6.10 6.50
C GLY A 780 -32.12 4.74 6.36
N TYR A 781 -33.12 4.60 5.48
CA TYR A 781 -33.81 3.33 5.23
C TYR A 781 -32.86 2.31 4.61
N ARG A 782 -32.93 1.06 5.08
CA ARG A 782 -31.91 0.03 4.88
C ARG A 782 -32.54 -1.27 4.40
N VAL A 783 -31.85 -1.93 3.47
CA VAL A 783 -32.06 -3.33 3.09
C VAL A 783 -30.67 -3.97 3.12
N GLY A 784 -30.50 -4.96 3.99
CA GLY A 784 -29.20 -5.59 4.21
C GLY A 784 -28.07 -4.60 4.49
N ALA A 785 -27.01 -4.65 3.67
CA ALA A 785 -25.85 -3.77 3.81
C ALA A 785 -25.95 -2.47 2.98
N ALA A 786 -27.02 -2.29 2.19
CA ALA A 786 -27.31 -1.05 1.50
C ALA A 786 -28.27 -0.16 2.29
N ALA A 787 -28.10 1.16 2.22
CA ALA A 787 -29.05 2.10 2.80
C ALA A 787 -29.07 3.43 2.04
N PHE A 788 -30.20 4.12 2.05
CA PHE A 788 -30.22 5.54 1.67
C PHE A 788 -29.45 6.36 2.70
N SER A 789 -28.60 7.26 2.23
CA SER A 789 -27.70 8.02 3.07
C SER A 789 -28.48 8.91 4.04
N PRO A 790 -28.10 8.93 5.33
CA PRO A 790 -28.65 9.90 6.28
C PRO A 790 -28.20 11.34 5.95
N LYS A 791 -27.15 11.50 5.14
CA LYS A 791 -26.61 12.79 4.74
C LYS A 791 -27.33 13.37 3.52
N HIS A 792 -27.66 12.53 2.54
CA HIS A 792 -28.47 12.92 1.38
C HIS A 792 -29.38 11.78 0.94
N SER A 793 -30.70 11.99 1.04
CA SER A 793 -31.76 10.99 0.81
C SER A 793 -31.86 10.40 -0.60
N ASN A 794 -31.14 10.93 -1.61
CA ASN A 794 -31.12 10.40 -2.97
C ASN A 794 -29.84 9.59 -3.28
N TRP A 795 -28.98 9.37 -2.28
CA TRP A 795 -27.76 8.60 -2.41
C TRP A 795 -27.92 7.29 -1.66
N ILE A 796 -27.55 6.18 -2.29
CA ILE A 796 -27.43 4.89 -1.61
C ILE A 796 -25.97 4.67 -1.22
N VAL A 797 -25.74 4.30 0.05
CA VAL A 797 -24.44 3.93 0.62
C VAL A 797 -24.40 2.43 0.89
N ASN A 798 -23.23 1.83 0.66
CA ASN A 798 -22.92 0.44 0.99
C ASN A 798 -22.04 0.42 2.25
N SER A 799 -22.50 -0.20 3.35
CA SER A 799 -21.74 -0.34 4.60
C SER A 799 -20.67 -1.45 4.58
N GLY A 800 -20.48 -2.09 3.43
CA GLY A 800 -19.61 -3.25 3.25
C GLY A 800 -20.45 -4.53 3.22
N GLY A 801 -20.49 -5.19 2.05
CA GLY A 801 -21.21 -6.45 1.85
C GLY A 801 -22.56 -6.36 1.14
N ALA A 802 -22.97 -5.18 0.65
CA ALA A 802 -24.24 -5.07 -0.08
C ALA A 802 -24.24 -5.85 -1.40
N THR A 803 -25.37 -6.49 -1.72
CA THR A 803 -25.59 -7.12 -3.03
C THR A 803 -26.29 -6.16 -4.00
N ALA A 804 -26.26 -6.46 -5.29
CA ALA A 804 -26.99 -5.69 -6.28
C ALA A 804 -28.50 -5.84 -6.08
N GLU A 805 -28.95 -7.03 -5.67
CA GLU A 805 -30.35 -7.30 -5.30
C GLU A 805 -30.83 -6.40 -4.15
N GLU A 806 -30.06 -6.25 -3.07
CA GLU A 806 -30.41 -5.37 -1.94
C GLU A 806 -30.53 -3.89 -2.38
N ILE A 807 -29.66 -3.44 -3.29
CA ILE A 807 -29.74 -2.09 -3.86
C ILE A 807 -31.00 -1.94 -4.74
N ARG A 808 -31.35 -2.94 -5.54
CA ARG A 808 -32.59 -2.90 -6.35
C ARG A 808 -33.84 -2.88 -5.47
N GLU A 809 -33.86 -3.67 -4.41
CA GLU A 809 -34.97 -3.68 -3.45
C GLU A 809 -35.16 -2.30 -2.81
N LEU A 810 -34.07 -1.62 -2.44
CA LEU A 810 -34.13 -0.23 -1.95
C LEU A 810 -34.69 0.74 -2.99
N ILE A 811 -34.23 0.63 -4.24
CA ILE A 811 -34.66 1.49 -5.34
C ILE A 811 -36.17 1.32 -5.57
N GLU A 812 -36.66 0.09 -5.69
CA GLU A 812 -38.08 -0.18 -5.93
C GLU A 812 -38.94 0.22 -4.71
N THR A 813 -38.49 -0.08 -3.49
CA THR A 813 -39.16 0.38 -2.26
C THR A 813 -39.30 1.91 -2.22
N ALA A 814 -38.25 2.63 -2.61
CA ALA A 814 -38.29 4.08 -2.68
C ALA A 814 -39.29 4.60 -3.72
N ARG A 815 -39.28 4.01 -4.92
CA ARG A 815 -40.20 4.38 -6.01
C ARG A 815 -41.64 4.15 -5.60
N ASP A 816 -41.94 3.01 -4.99
CA ASP A 816 -43.29 2.65 -4.56
C ASP A 816 -43.80 3.59 -3.47
N ARG A 817 -43.00 3.88 -2.45
CA ARG A 817 -43.39 4.80 -1.37
C ARG A 817 -43.61 6.22 -1.86
N VAL A 818 -42.71 6.75 -2.68
CA VAL A 818 -42.86 8.10 -3.24
C VAL A 818 -44.10 8.17 -4.13
N ARG A 819 -44.33 7.15 -4.98
CA ARG A 819 -45.52 7.08 -5.84
C ARG A 819 -46.81 7.01 -5.02
N GLN A 820 -46.86 6.19 -3.98
CA GLN A 820 -48.05 6.04 -3.14
C GLN A 820 -48.41 7.33 -2.39
N GLN A 821 -47.41 8.09 -1.95
CA GLN A 821 -47.64 9.31 -1.18
C GLN A 821 -47.88 10.56 -2.04
N THR A 822 -47.19 10.67 -3.17
CA THR A 822 -47.13 11.91 -3.96
C THR A 822 -47.72 11.78 -5.37
N GLY A 823 -47.99 10.55 -5.83
CA GLY A 823 -48.38 10.27 -7.21
C GLY A 823 -47.23 10.36 -8.23
N ILE A 824 -46.05 10.82 -7.82
CA ILE A 824 -44.88 10.99 -8.70
C ILE A 824 -44.12 9.68 -8.82
N VAL A 825 -43.81 9.27 -10.05
CA VAL A 825 -42.93 8.12 -10.33
C VAL A 825 -41.51 8.61 -10.50
N LEU A 826 -40.64 8.28 -9.55
CA LEU A 826 -39.21 8.59 -9.66
C LEU A 826 -38.57 7.79 -10.80
N ARG A 827 -37.82 8.50 -11.65
CA ARG A 827 -37.04 7.92 -12.74
C ARG A 827 -35.61 7.66 -12.25
N GLN A 828 -35.18 6.41 -12.32
CA GLN A 828 -33.81 6.02 -11.98
C GLN A 828 -32.79 6.69 -12.91
N GLU A 829 -31.73 7.24 -12.33
CA GLU A 829 -30.61 7.86 -13.04
C GLU A 829 -29.45 6.87 -13.28
N ILE A 830 -29.30 5.95 -12.32
CA ILE A 830 -28.30 4.88 -12.30
C ILE A 830 -28.56 3.88 -13.42
N GLU A 831 -27.50 3.45 -14.11
CA GLU A 831 -27.59 2.40 -15.12
C GLU A 831 -27.34 1.02 -14.48
N GLU A 832 -28.20 0.04 -14.81
CA GLU A 832 -28.02 -1.35 -14.40
C GLU A 832 -27.48 -2.20 -15.54
N ILE A 833 -26.50 -3.05 -15.22
CA ILE A 833 -25.88 -3.95 -16.21
C ILE A 833 -25.51 -5.30 -15.59
N GLY A 834 -25.31 -6.30 -16.45
CA GLY A 834 -24.93 -7.64 -16.02
C GLY A 834 -26.13 -8.50 -15.60
N ASP A 835 -25.84 -9.76 -15.36
CA ASP A 835 -26.84 -10.75 -14.95
C ASP A 835 -27.21 -10.52 -13.49
N VAL A 836 -28.50 -10.69 -13.18
CA VAL A 836 -29.04 -10.64 -11.81
C VAL A 836 -28.40 -11.75 -10.99
#